data_AF-A0A8C1KK63-F1
#
_entry.id   AF-A0A8C1KK63-F1
#
_cell.length_a   1.000
_cell.length_b   1.000
_cell.length_c   1.000
_cell.angle_alpha   90.00
_cell.angle_beta   90.00
_cell.angle_gamma   90.00
#
_symmetry.space_group_name_H-M   'P 1'
#
loop_
_entity.id
_entity.type
_entity.pdbx_description
1 polymer ?
#
loop_
_entity_poly.entity_id
_entity_poly.type
_entity_poly.pdbx_seq_one_letter_code
_entity_poly.pdbx_strand_id
1 'polypeptide(L)'
;MIVLFDFAHLKMHLPTCVLMSVLLMIIADGMTVHGPSGPLVAPLGSSVILPCYVDELLPIKGLKVEWRRTDSETLVHLYQDGESRAEKQQQDYQDRAHFFTDQIKDGNFSLRLNNLRAEDEGRYTCTVHSQQDSGETVVQIKDVERLLVSGSSRSISVSVGEDVTLNCSVDSHIPPEHFEEVSWRKTDEDILVLLYQNNNAFPDSSDERYRDRVEFFTAEIPKGNFSLRLKSVRTEDKGVYMCQVFAGDLSANATGVLKQMGLSVSHIMVLIFCITASGSALLLWCLIYCRSQFITDPIATKHVRTLGVLHAFLPNIIMFVAFVLWGVTEGFLYETVSCCALYIQRPLMLIYVAPYLEHMSDLALQSEYFLEIVVYSSVIFSKALGTMVHYDDFDRVMIIITAGVIILLCVIYFIYLLTEKKEMSCHGQISEWIWGKLTVVAAFIAFILPSLHVTLLYIAFGAARGGVFVAIIFPISFFVSFFCLVDLNKGKFCSVLLSKTAWITFTFIMMVVVIDFCIKTMENEKDFAAGWICTTVFQQALWMIAIYNHSNEDLDLTLTFKKILYALGSIGVVLLNAAALMTEMILKTVNGERAVGDLRIVVFSSESIFTLSLLILLMFGCYPHSCLSFPVGLPSPVFVFWIVFVLSSSCECSGLFLVSSIDRLHIHHRLHHQHFSRHRRPSLTIAYILDSIINKLLLIACICLLLFHEPSQYLLIMIVCNCC
;
A
#
# COMPACT_ATOMS: atom_id res chain seq x y z
N MET A 1 30.96 42.83 92.52
CA MET A 1 30.05 42.44 93.62
C MET A 1 28.73 43.14 93.37
N ILE A 2 27.67 42.34 93.30
CA ILE A 2 26.25 42.73 93.30
C ILE A 2 25.98 43.82 94.33
N VAL A 3 25.19 44.84 94.00
CA VAL A 3 24.17 45.41 94.91
C VAL A 3 23.01 45.92 94.06
N LEU A 4 21.84 45.31 94.26
CA LEU A 4 20.52 45.82 93.89
C LEU A 4 20.16 47.05 94.74
N PHE A 5 19.45 48.00 94.15
CA PHE A 5 18.42 48.75 94.88
C PHE A 5 17.13 48.71 94.09
N ASP A 6 16.08 48.26 94.77
CA ASP A 6 14.70 48.18 94.33
C ASP A 6 14.01 49.54 94.60
N PHE A 7 13.29 50.08 93.61
CA PHE A 7 12.45 51.26 93.75
C PHE A 7 11.11 50.99 93.08
N ALA A 8 10.19 50.44 93.87
CA ALA A 8 8.76 50.46 93.57
C ALA A 8 8.24 51.91 93.74
N HIS A 9 8.19 52.68 92.65
CA HIS A 9 7.12 53.63 92.30
C HIS A 9 7.58 54.60 91.19
N LEU A 10 7.32 54.28 89.92
CA LEU A 10 7.05 55.31 88.91
C LEU A 10 6.12 54.75 87.83
N LYS A 11 4.85 55.19 87.84
CA LYS A 11 3.85 54.88 86.82
C LYS A 11 4.29 55.44 85.47
N MET A 12 4.53 54.58 84.48
CA MET A 12 4.58 54.96 83.06
C MET A 12 3.22 55.49 82.63
N HIS A 13 3.14 56.79 82.38
CA HIS A 13 1.96 57.42 81.80
C HIS A 13 2.03 57.31 80.26
N LEU A 14 0.98 56.72 79.67
CA LEU A 14 0.71 56.58 78.24
C LEU A 14 0.90 57.85 77.35
N PRO A 15 0.79 59.11 77.82
CA PRO A 15 0.97 60.29 76.96
C PRO A 15 2.42 60.53 76.52
N THR A 16 3.41 60.07 77.28
CA THR A 16 4.84 60.31 76.97
C THR A 16 5.34 59.38 75.86
N CYS A 17 4.76 58.18 75.73
CA CYS A 17 5.01 57.29 74.59
C CYS A 17 4.37 57.80 73.30
N VAL A 18 3.16 58.40 73.38
CA VAL A 18 2.48 59.01 72.21
C VAL A 18 3.21 60.27 71.75
N LEU A 19 3.73 61.10 72.67
CA LEU A 19 4.50 62.28 72.30
C LEU A 19 5.85 61.92 71.66
N MET A 20 6.52 60.86 72.13
CA MET A 20 7.74 60.35 71.50
C MET A 20 7.48 59.67 70.14
N SER A 21 6.33 59.01 69.94
CA SER A 21 5.96 58.44 68.64
C SER A 21 5.52 59.51 67.64
N VAL A 22 4.83 60.57 68.08
CA VAL A 22 4.45 61.71 67.23
C VAL A 22 5.67 62.56 66.88
N LEU A 23 6.63 62.73 67.81
CA LEU A 23 7.90 63.41 67.51
C LEU A 23 8.80 62.58 66.58
N LEU A 24 8.74 61.24 66.63
CA LEU A 24 9.41 60.39 65.63
C LEU A 24 8.73 60.44 64.25
N MET A 25 7.40 60.61 64.19
CA MET A 25 6.65 60.72 62.93
C MET A 25 6.86 62.06 62.20
N ILE A 26 7.28 63.12 62.91
CA ILE A 26 7.56 64.44 62.31
C ILE A 26 9.01 64.52 61.75
N ILE A 27 9.87 63.54 62.02
CA ILE A 27 11.28 63.52 61.58
C ILE A 27 11.50 62.61 60.34
N ALA A 28 10.45 61.94 59.85
CA ALA A 28 10.52 61.06 58.68
C ALA A 28 9.73 61.63 57.49
N ASP A 29 10.05 62.85 57.07
CA ASP A 29 9.61 63.33 55.75
C ASP A 29 10.81 63.16 54.81
N GLY A 30 10.82 62.02 54.12
CA GLY A 30 11.77 61.66 53.08
C GLY A 30 11.06 61.60 51.73
N MET A 31 11.80 61.86 50.65
CA MET A 31 11.27 61.96 49.29
C MET A 31 10.56 60.67 48.90
N THR A 32 9.27 60.78 48.57
CA THR A 32 8.48 59.62 48.12
C THR A 32 8.63 59.43 46.61
N VAL A 33 9.22 58.31 46.20
CA VAL A 33 9.36 57.92 44.79
C VAL A 33 8.36 56.82 44.46
N HIS A 34 7.54 57.07 43.45
CA HIS A 34 6.50 56.14 43.00
C HIS A 34 7.02 55.17 41.95
N GLY A 35 6.56 53.92 42.06
CA GLY A 35 6.82 52.85 41.10
C GLY A 35 5.52 52.11 40.72
N PRO A 36 5.62 51.03 39.92
CA PRO A 36 4.45 50.25 39.53
C PRO A 36 3.84 49.51 40.74
N SER A 37 2.53 49.34 40.73
CA SER A 37 1.80 48.64 41.81
C SER A 37 2.01 47.12 41.81
N GLY A 38 2.72 46.56 40.82
CA GLY A 38 2.96 45.13 40.67
C GLY A 38 4.10 44.82 39.70
N PRO A 39 4.46 43.53 39.57
CA PRO A 39 5.50 43.09 38.64
C PRO A 39 5.10 43.33 37.19
N LEU A 40 6.08 43.65 36.35
CA LEU A 40 5.95 43.83 34.91
C LEU A 40 6.24 42.51 34.19
N VAL A 41 5.48 42.27 33.11
CA VAL A 41 5.61 41.11 32.21
C VAL A 41 5.74 41.64 30.79
N ALA A 42 6.72 41.12 30.05
CA ALA A 42 6.98 41.56 28.68
C ALA A 42 7.62 40.46 27.82
N PRO A 43 7.35 40.38 26.51
CA PRO A 43 7.94 39.36 25.63
C PRO A 43 9.46 39.51 25.44
N LEU A 44 10.15 38.41 25.11
CA LEU A 44 11.54 38.46 24.66
C LEU A 44 11.68 39.36 23.42
N GLY A 45 12.78 40.11 23.34
CA GLY A 45 13.07 41.04 22.23
C GLY A 45 12.28 42.35 22.26
N SER A 46 11.22 42.44 23.08
CA SER A 46 10.40 43.65 23.20
C SER A 46 11.08 44.75 24.02
N SER A 47 10.40 45.89 24.20
CA SER A 47 10.84 46.99 25.07
C SER A 47 9.89 47.16 26.24
N VAL A 48 10.41 47.34 27.45
CA VAL A 48 9.62 47.60 28.67
C VAL A 48 9.96 48.96 29.28
N ILE A 49 8.98 49.58 29.90
CA ILE A 49 9.16 50.83 30.66
C ILE A 49 9.08 50.48 32.14
N LEU A 50 10.12 50.83 32.90
CA LEU A 50 10.20 50.72 34.35
C LEU A 50 9.77 52.06 34.96
N PRO A 51 8.57 52.17 35.55
CA PRO A 51 8.08 53.43 36.09
C PRO A 51 8.89 53.88 37.31
N CYS A 52 9.32 55.14 37.30
CA CYS A 52 9.91 55.81 38.47
C CYS A 52 9.60 57.30 38.35
N TYR A 53 8.85 57.87 39.29
CA TYR A 53 8.49 59.28 39.25
C TYR A 53 8.22 59.85 40.65
N VAL A 54 8.23 61.18 40.74
CA VAL A 54 7.88 61.94 41.96
C VAL A 54 6.78 62.95 41.64
N ASP A 55 5.95 63.28 42.62
CA ASP A 55 4.87 64.26 42.42
C ASP A 55 5.36 65.71 42.45
N GLU A 56 6.56 65.96 43.02
CA GLU A 56 7.13 67.28 43.19
C GLU A 56 8.19 67.63 42.13
N LEU A 57 8.21 68.89 41.67
CA LEU A 57 9.21 69.37 40.71
C LEU A 57 10.56 69.58 41.40
N LEU A 58 11.55 68.76 41.03
CA LEU A 58 12.90 68.83 41.59
C LEU A 58 13.84 69.71 40.72
N PRO A 59 14.67 70.57 41.33
CA PRO A 59 15.66 71.34 40.58
C PRO A 59 16.73 70.41 39.98
N ILE A 60 17.02 70.58 38.68
CA ILE A 60 18.04 69.78 37.95
C ILE A 60 19.42 69.88 38.61
N LYS A 61 19.73 71.03 39.23
CA LYS A 61 21.01 71.25 39.89
C LYS A 61 21.11 70.36 41.14
N GLY A 62 22.04 69.41 41.11
CA GLY A 62 22.24 68.45 42.21
C GLY A 62 21.30 67.25 42.16
N LEU A 63 20.49 67.11 41.11
CA LEU A 63 19.69 65.92 40.86
C LEU A 63 20.58 64.78 40.34
N LYS A 64 20.45 63.61 40.95
CA LYS A 64 21.12 62.38 40.51
C LYS A 64 20.11 61.23 40.57
N VAL A 65 19.94 60.53 39.45
CA VAL A 65 19.07 59.34 39.39
C VAL A 65 19.86 58.13 38.95
N GLU A 66 19.81 57.07 39.74
CA GLU A 66 20.44 55.79 39.44
C GLU A 66 19.40 54.70 39.24
N TRP A 67 19.54 53.96 38.14
CA TRP A 67 18.90 52.66 37.98
C TRP A 67 19.93 51.57 38.18
N ARG A 68 19.71 50.70 39.17
CA ARG A 68 20.55 49.54 39.46
C ARG A 68 19.73 48.27 39.47
N ARG A 69 20.36 47.15 39.15
CA ARG A 69 19.78 45.85 39.51
C ARG A 69 19.89 45.65 41.01
N THR A 70 18.79 45.29 41.67
CA THR A 70 18.73 45.08 43.12
C THR A 70 19.50 43.84 43.59
N ASP A 71 19.73 42.85 42.71
CA ASP A 71 20.41 41.59 43.06
C ASP A 71 21.94 41.65 42.97
N SER A 72 22.46 42.51 42.09
CA SER A 72 23.88 42.57 41.71
C SER A 72 24.49 43.96 41.85
N GLU A 73 23.67 44.96 42.20
CA GLU A 73 24.04 46.39 42.24
C GLU A 73 24.59 46.93 40.90
N THR A 74 24.35 46.20 39.81
CA THR A 74 24.82 46.54 38.47
C THR A 74 24.16 47.83 38.00
N LEU A 75 24.97 48.80 37.55
CA LEU A 75 24.47 50.07 37.05
C LEU A 75 23.83 49.89 35.67
N VAL A 76 22.51 50.07 35.61
CA VAL A 76 21.71 49.96 34.38
C VAL A 76 21.72 51.29 33.64
N HIS A 77 21.49 52.40 34.33
CA HIS A 77 21.63 53.75 33.76
C HIS A 77 21.80 54.82 34.85
N LEU A 78 22.36 55.97 34.50
CA LEU A 78 22.65 57.08 35.41
C LEU A 78 22.32 58.41 34.76
N TYR A 79 21.61 59.27 35.49
CA TYR A 79 21.42 60.67 35.17
C TYR A 79 22.14 61.52 36.23
N GLN A 80 23.06 62.39 35.80
CA GLN A 80 23.86 63.22 36.70
C GLN A 80 24.38 64.47 36.00
N ASP A 81 24.41 65.60 36.73
CA ASP A 81 24.92 66.89 36.26
C ASP A 81 24.14 67.44 35.05
N GLY A 82 22.83 67.17 35.00
CA GLY A 82 21.93 67.63 33.95
C GLY A 82 21.93 66.79 32.66
N GLU A 83 22.70 65.70 32.61
CA GLU A 83 22.85 64.85 31.42
C GLU A 83 22.60 63.38 31.73
N SER A 84 22.10 62.66 30.72
CA SER A 84 22.01 61.19 30.74
C SER A 84 23.37 60.58 30.39
N ARG A 85 23.93 59.77 31.29
CA ARG A 85 25.28 59.22 31.20
C ARG A 85 25.25 57.81 30.62
N ALA A 86 24.95 57.69 29.32
CA ALA A 86 24.91 56.40 28.63
C ALA A 86 26.28 55.70 28.62
N GLU A 87 27.37 56.47 28.62
CA GLU A 87 28.75 55.97 28.67
C GLU A 87 29.13 55.26 29.98
N LYS A 88 28.32 55.43 31.03
CA LYS A 88 28.53 54.76 32.33
C LYS A 88 27.73 53.47 32.46
N GLN A 89 26.96 53.08 31.45
CA GLN A 89 26.19 51.83 31.47
C GLN A 89 27.12 50.61 31.51
N GLN A 90 26.74 49.61 32.32
CA GLN A 90 27.39 48.30 32.25
C GLN A 90 27.17 47.67 30.86
N GLN A 91 28.12 46.86 30.42
CA GLN A 91 28.15 46.24 29.08
C GLN A 91 26.82 45.62 28.63
N ASP A 92 26.08 44.99 29.55
CA ASP A 92 24.82 44.30 29.22
C ASP A 92 23.66 45.26 28.89
N TYR A 93 23.75 46.52 29.33
CA TYR A 93 22.72 47.55 29.19
C TYR A 93 23.06 48.65 28.17
N GLN A 94 24.29 48.64 27.63
CA GLN A 94 24.74 49.60 26.61
C GLN A 94 23.77 49.64 25.42
N ASP A 95 23.39 50.85 25.02
CA ASP A 95 22.46 51.17 23.93
C ASP A 95 21.02 50.62 24.09
N ARG A 96 20.71 49.96 25.21
CA ARG A 96 19.41 49.33 25.47
C ARG A 96 18.59 50.08 26.51
N ALA A 97 19.24 50.67 27.52
CA ALA A 97 18.58 51.40 28.59
C ALA A 97 18.58 52.92 28.31
N HIS A 98 17.42 53.57 28.39
CA HIS A 98 17.26 54.99 28.04
C HIS A 98 16.31 55.70 29.01
N PHE A 99 16.67 56.92 29.44
CA PHE A 99 15.74 57.82 30.14
C PHE A 99 14.87 58.61 29.15
N PHE A 100 13.69 59.03 29.59
CA PHE A 100 12.89 60.06 28.92
C PHE A 100 13.41 61.45 29.30
N THR A 101 14.54 61.85 28.73
CA THR A 101 15.30 63.06 29.14
C THR A 101 14.49 64.36 29.11
N ASP A 102 13.50 64.44 28.23
CA ASP A 102 12.57 65.56 28.09
C ASP A 102 11.58 65.71 29.26
N GLN A 103 11.33 64.63 30.00
CA GLN A 103 10.34 64.54 31.09
C GLN A 103 10.98 64.53 32.49
N ILE A 104 12.31 64.51 32.59
CA ILE A 104 13.05 64.52 33.86
C ILE A 104 12.73 65.78 34.68
N LYS A 105 12.60 66.93 34.00
CA LYS A 105 12.22 68.21 34.62
C LYS A 105 10.82 68.19 35.25
N ASP A 106 9.96 67.29 34.78
CA ASP A 106 8.57 67.13 35.22
C ASP A 106 8.44 66.00 36.27
N GLY A 107 9.56 65.48 36.78
CA GLY A 107 9.59 64.45 37.82
C GLY A 107 9.50 63.01 37.30
N ASN A 108 9.53 62.78 35.98
CA ASN A 108 9.54 61.43 35.41
C ASN A 108 10.96 60.92 35.19
N PHE A 109 11.34 59.90 35.95
CA PHE A 109 12.64 59.23 35.90
C PHE A 109 12.53 57.77 35.42
N SER A 110 11.45 57.44 34.72
CA SER A 110 11.20 56.11 34.20
C SER A 110 12.28 55.69 33.20
N LEU A 111 12.62 54.40 33.21
CA LEU A 111 13.63 53.83 32.32
C LEU A 111 12.98 52.98 31.23
N ARG A 112 13.32 53.23 29.98
CA ARG A 112 12.98 52.34 28.87
C ARG A 112 14.12 51.35 28.63
N LEU A 113 13.85 50.05 28.74
CA LEU A 113 14.79 48.98 28.43
C LEU A 113 14.37 48.27 27.15
N ASN A 114 15.19 48.37 26.09
CA ASN A 114 14.93 47.78 24.78
C ASN A 114 15.58 46.40 24.62
N ASN A 115 15.02 45.60 23.72
CA ASN A 115 15.52 44.28 23.34
C ASN A 115 15.70 43.36 24.56
N LEU A 116 14.61 43.14 25.29
CA LEU A 116 14.59 42.32 26.51
C LEU A 116 15.16 40.93 26.29
N ARG A 117 16.02 40.51 27.21
CA ARG A 117 16.60 39.17 27.26
C ARG A 117 16.09 38.44 28.49
N ALA A 118 16.21 37.13 28.52
CA ALA A 118 15.76 36.37 29.67
C ALA A 118 16.59 36.67 30.93
N GLU A 119 17.84 37.08 30.75
CA GLU A 119 18.71 37.50 31.85
C GLU A 119 18.25 38.83 32.48
N ASP A 120 17.39 39.61 31.83
CA ASP A 120 16.83 40.86 32.37
C ASP A 120 15.66 40.60 33.35
N GLU A 121 15.24 39.35 33.54
CA GLU A 121 14.33 39.00 34.63
C GLU A 121 15.00 39.34 35.98
N GLY A 122 14.29 40.04 36.86
CA GLY A 122 14.83 40.47 38.14
C GLY A 122 14.23 41.75 38.70
N ARG A 123 14.85 42.25 39.76
CA ARG A 123 14.46 43.48 40.47
C ARG A 123 15.42 44.61 40.12
N TYR A 124 14.84 45.79 39.90
CA TYR A 124 15.51 47.01 39.52
C TYR A 124 15.16 48.10 40.52
N THR A 125 16.16 48.73 41.12
CA THR A 125 15.99 49.85 42.04
C THR A 125 16.22 51.16 41.30
N CYS A 126 15.26 52.06 41.37
CA CYS A 126 15.42 53.46 41.01
C CYS A 126 15.71 54.25 42.28
N THR A 127 16.85 54.93 42.35
CA THR A 127 17.21 55.79 43.46
C THR A 127 17.34 57.23 42.97
N VAL A 128 16.57 58.13 43.56
CA VAL A 128 16.53 59.56 43.23
C VAL A 128 17.16 60.33 44.38
N HIS A 129 18.23 61.08 44.09
CA HIS A 129 18.88 61.97 45.05
C HIS A 129 18.70 63.43 44.63
N SER A 130 18.23 64.25 45.57
CA SER A 130 18.20 65.71 45.51
C SER A 130 19.18 66.29 46.53
N GLN A 131 19.35 67.62 46.55
CA GLN A 131 20.25 68.29 47.49
C GLN A 131 19.82 68.14 48.96
N GLN A 132 18.52 67.97 49.20
CA GLN A 132 17.94 67.95 50.56
C GLN A 132 17.52 66.55 51.00
N ASP A 133 17.31 65.62 50.07
CA ASP A 133 16.60 64.37 50.34
C ASP A 133 16.88 63.30 49.28
N SER A 134 16.54 62.05 49.58
CA SER A 134 16.62 60.92 48.65
C SER A 134 15.49 59.93 48.86
N GLY A 135 14.98 59.39 47.77
CA GLY A 135 13.97 58.32 47.79
C GLY A 135 14.32 57.20 46.82
N GLU A 136 13.70 56.05 47.01
CA GLU A 136 13.87 54.90 46.12
C GLU A 136 12.56 54.16 45.86
N THR A 137 12.49 53.48 44.73
CA THR A 137 11.42 52.53 44.42
C THR A 137 12.01 51.30 43.72
N VAL A 138 11.34 50.15 43.88
CA VAL A 138 11.78 48.89 43.29
C VAL A 138 10.76 48.39 42.29
N VAL A 139 11.22 48.12 41.07
CA VAL A 139 10.45 47.55 39.97
C VAL A 139 10.89 46.12 39.75
N GLN A 140 9.94 45.19 39.59
CA GLN A 140 10.24 43.79 39.30
C GLN A 140 9.79 43.42 37.88
N ILE A 141 10.67 42.82 37.11
CA ILE A 141 10.35 42.09 35.88
C ILE A 141 10.27 40.61 36.26
N LYS A 142 9.09 39.99 36.12
CA LYS A 142 8.84 38.65 36.66
C LYS A 142 8.81 37.54 35.61
N ASP A 143 8.27 37.79 34.42
CA ASP A 143 8.15 36.77 33.38
C ASP A 143 8.53 37.39 32.02
N VAL A 144 9.54 36.80 31.37
CA VAL A 144 9.89 37.13 29.98
C VAL A 144 9.38 35.98 29.10
N GLU A 145 8.28 36.22 28.37
CA GLU A 145 7.62 35.16 27.61
C GLU A 145 8.55 34.53 26.56
N ARG A 146 8.62 33.19 26.55
CA ARG A 146 9.41 32.37 25.62
C ARG A 146 8.47 31.50 24.78
N LEU A 147 8.65 31.50 23.46
CA LEU A 147 7.98 30.54 22.58
C LEU A 147 8.67 29.17 22.72
N LEU A 148 7.99 28.21 23.34
CA LEU A 148 8.45 26.82 23.46
C LEU A 148 7.68 25.92 22.50
N VAL A 149 8.41 25.19 21.66
CA VAL A 149 7.84 24.17 20.76
C VAL A 149 8.37 22.80 21.19
N SER A 150 7.46 21.93 21.58
CA SER A 150 7.76 20.54 21.89
C SER A 150 7.43 19.65 20.69
N GLY A 151 8.32 18.71 20.36
CA GLY A 151 8.07 17.74 19.29
C GLY A 151 8.52 16.33 19.64
N SER A 152 8.59 15.47 18.64
CA SER A 152 8.95 14.06 18.80
C SER A 152 10.40 13.87 19.26
N SER A 153 10.61 13.63 20.57
CA SER A 153 11.93 13.47 21.19
C SER A 153 12.64 12.15 20.85
N ARG A 154 11.92 11.17 20.30
CA ARG A 154 12.46 9.89 19.82
C ARG A 154 12.21 9.72 18.34
N SER A 155 13.13 9.02 17.67
CA SER A 155 12.89 8.57 16.31
C SER A 155 11.65 7.69 16.26
N ILE A 156 10.71 8.05 15.40
CA ILE A 156 9.46 7.31 15.21
C ILE A 156 9.72 6.19 14.22
N SER A 157 9.35 4.98 14.62
CA SER A 157 9.31 3.81 13.75
C SER A 157 7.90 3.58 13.26
N VAL A 158 7.73 3.54 11.94
CA VAL A 158 6.46 3.22 11.28
C VAL A 158 6.70 2.22 10.15
N SER A 159 5.71 1.36 9.91
CA SER A 159 5.72 0.44 8.77
C SER A 159 5.20 1.13 7.50
N VAL A 160 5.67 0.67 6.34
CA VAL A 160 5.20 1.20 5.05
C VAL A 160 3.70 0.99 4.91
N GLY A 161 2.98 2.03 4.47
CA GLY A 161 1.53 2.04 4.30
C GLY A 161 0.71 2.45 5.52
N GLU A 162 1.32 2.55 6.71
CA GLU A 162 0.64 3.05 7.91
C GLU A 162 0.69 4.57 8.00
N ASP A 163 -0.22 5.14 8.81
CA ASP A 163 -0.24 6.56 9.12
C ASP A 163 0.67 6.86 10.32
N VAL A 164 1.41 7.97 10.26
CA VAL A 164 2.27 8.44 11.34
C VAL A 164 1.90 9.85 11.76
N THR A 165 2.01 10.13 13.05
CA THR A 165 1.87 11.48 13.59
C THR A 165 3.22 12.00 14.07
N LEU A 166 3.64 13.14 13.52
CA LEU A 166 4.80 13.90 13.93
C LEU A 166 4.33 15.00 14.89
N ASN A 167 4.75 14.89 16.15
CA ASN A 167 4.25 15.78 17.19
C ASN A 167 4.88 17.18 17.06
N CYS A 168 4.04 18.21 17.15
CA CYS A 168 4.44 19.61 17.32
C CYS A 168 3.40 20.31 18.17
N SER A 169 3.77 20.65 19.40
CA SER A 169 2.90 21.35 20.35
C SER A 169 3.59 22.60 20.88
N VAL A 170 2.89 23.73 20.78
CA VAL A 170 3.32 25.04 21.26
C VAL A 170 2.75 25.26 22.65
N ASP A 171 3.48 25.97 23.50
CA ASP A 171 3.00 26.34 24.83
C ASP A 171 1.68 27.13 24.76
N SER A 172 0.72 26.73 25.60
CA SER A 172 -0.67 27.18 25.58
C SER A 172 -0.90 28.61 26.04
N HIS A 173 0.13 29.28 26.54
CA HIS A 173 0.06 30.66 27.01
C HIS A 173 -0.05 31.68 25.88
N ILE A 174 0.25 31.30 24.62
CA ILE A 174 0.15 32.18 23.45
C ILE A 174 -1.22 32.01 22.78
N PRO A 175 -2.01 33.09 22.63
CA PRO A 175 -3.30 33.02 21.95
C PRO A 175 -3.13 32.63 20.47
N PRO A 176 -4.08 31.88 19.88
CA PRO A 176 -3.98 31.42 18.50
C PRO A 176 -3.87 32.54 17.46
N GLU A 177 -4.36 33.74 17.80
CA GLU A 177 -4.29 34.94 16.96
C GLU A 177 -2.86 35.46 16.73
N HIS A 178 -1.91 35.06 17.58
CA HIS A 178 -0.51 35.47 17.45
C HIS A 178 0.31 34.52 16.57
N PHE A 179 -0.22 33.37 16.15
CA PHE A 179 0.50 32.46 15.25
C PHE A 179 0.35 32.94 13.80
N GLU A 180 1.41 33.53 13.26
CA GLU A 180 1.43 34.04 11.89
C GLU A 180 1.62 32.91 10.88
N GLU A 181 2.55 32.00 11.18
CA GLU A 181 2.93 30.91 10.29
C GLU A 181 3.40 29.68 11.08
N VAL A 182 2.88 28.50 10.72
CA VAL A 182 3.44 27.22 11.14
C VAL A 182 3.69 26.35 9.92
N SER A 183 4.95 25.94 9.73
CA SER A 183 5.34 25.10 8.59
C SER A 183 6.02 23.80 9.03
N TRP A 184 5.65 22.72 8.34
CA TRP A 184 6.38 21.46 8.40
C TRP A 184 7.26 21.32 7.17
N ARG A 185 8.54 21.05 7.39
CA ARG A 185 9.55 20.89 6.33
C ARG A 185 10.33 19.60 6.48
N LYS A 186 10.61 18.93 5.35
CA LYS A 186 11.57 17.82 5.28
C LYS A 186 12.96 18.44 5.12
N THR A 187 13.80 18.37 6.14
CA THR A 187 15.06 19.16 6.20
C THR A 187 16.21 18.58 5.39
N ASP A 188 16.16 17.29 5.08
CA ASP A 188 17.16 16.59 4.27
C ASP A 188 17.10 16.97 2.78
N GLU A 189 15.92 17.33 2.29
CA GLU A 189 15.68 17.72 0.89
C GLU A 189 15.19 19.17 0.72
N ASP A 190 15.00 19.90 1.83
CA ASP A 190 14.43 21.25 1.91
C ASP A 190 13.05 21.39 1.24
N ILE A 191 12.10 20.59 1.71
CA ILE A 191 10.78 20.48 1.09
C ILE A 191 9.68 20.90 2.05
N LEU A 192 8.79 21.77 1.57
CA LEU A 192 7.59 22.13 2.30
C LEU A 192 6.59 20.98 2.26
N VAL A 193 6.30 20.43 3.44
CA VAL A 193 5.38 19.29 3.62
C VAL A 193 3.97 19.79 3.86
N LEU A 194 3.79 20.76 4.76
CA LEU A 194 2.47 21.34 5.06
C LEU A 194 2.63 22.74 5.67
N LEU A 195 1.73 23.66 5.31
CA LEU A 195 1.72 25.04 5.77
C LEU A 195 0.39 25.40 6.44
N TYR A 196 0.47 26.11 7.56
CA TYR A 196 -0.65 26.78 8.21
C TYR A 196 -0.36 28.29 8.28
N GLN A 197 -1.27 29.08 7.72
CA GLN A 197 -1.15 30.54 7.67
C GLN A 197 -2.56 31.16 7.63
N ASN A 198 -2.75 32.34 8.20
CA ASN A 198 -4.03 33.07 8.15
C ASN A 198 -5.23 32.22 8.59
N ASN A 199 -5.08 31.48 9.70
CA ASN A 199 -6.06 30.53 10.25
C ASN A 199 -6.48 29.36 9.33
N ASN A 200 -5.78 29.12 8.22
CA ASN A 200 -6.10 28.04 7.28
C ASN A 200 -4.89 27.14 7.03
N ALA A 201 -5.15 25.85 6.82
CA ALA A 201 -4.16 24.90 6.34
C ALA A 201 -4.15 24.88 4.81
N PHE A 202 -2.97 24.90 4.21
CA PHE A 202 -2.79 24.91 2.75
C PHE A 202 -2.16 23.59 2.28
N PRO A 203 -2.95 22.50 2.13
CA PRO A 203 -2.43 21.22 1.65
C PRO A 203 -1.95 21.29 0.19
N ASP A 204 -2.54 22.16 -0.66
CA ASP A 204 -2.08 22.35 -2.05
C ASP A 204 -0.69 23.04 -2.16
N SER A 205 -0.18 23.61 -1.07
CA SER A 205 1.17 24.20 -1.04
C SER A 205 2.28 23.17 -0.82
N SER A 206 1.92 21.91 -0.55
CA SER A 206 2.88 20.82 -0.38
C SER A 206 3.45 20.35 -1.72
N ASP A 207 4.67 19.83 -1.71
CA ASP A 207 5.25 19.08 -2.83
C ASP A 207 4.31 17.96 -3.32
N GLU A 208 4.35 17.62 -4.62
CA GLU A 208 3.49 16.60 -5.22
C GLU A 208 3.52 15.27 -4.45
N ARG A 209 4.63 14.94 -3.78
CA ARG A 209 4.77 13.73 -2.96
C ARG A 209 3.91 13.70 -1.70
N TYR A 210 3.54 14.85 -1.16
CA TYR A 210 2.79 14.96 0.09
C TYR A 210 1.32 15.35 -0.11
N ARG A 211 0.96 15.81 -1.32
CA ARG A 211 -0.41 16.17 -1.67
C ARG A 211 -1.40 15.07 -1.31
N ASP A 212 -2.50 15.45 -0.67
CA ASP A 212 -3.57 14.56 -0.17
C ASP A 212 -3.16 13.53 0.90
N ARG A 213 -1.88 13.45 1.29
CA ARG A 213 -1.38 12.53 2.32
C ARG A 213 -1.14 13.21 3.67
N VAL A 214 -1.20 14.53 3.75
CA VAL A 214 -0.86 15.28 4.97
C VAL A 214 -2.02 16.11 5.48
N GLU A 215 -2.19 16.15 6.80
CA GLU A 215 -3.21 16.99 7.45
C GLU A 215 -2.81 17.42 8.86
N PHE A 216 -3.33 18.58 9.29
CA PHE A 216 -3.29 19.03 10.67
C PHE A 216 -4.53 18.57 11.45
N PHE A 217 -4.40 18.49 12.77
CA PHE A 217 -5.52 18.30 13.68
C PHE A 217 -6.25 19.62 13.95
N THR A 218 -7.07 20.07 13.00
CA THR A 218 -7.73 21.40 13.04
C THR A 218 -8.48 21.70 14.34
N ALA A 219 -9.09 20.68 14.97
CA ALA A 219 -9.78 20.81 16.25
C ALA A 219 -8.85 21.05 17.46
N GLU A 220 -7.56 20.74 17.34
CA GLU A 220 -6.57 20.87 18.42
C GLU A 220 -5.64 22.09 18.24
N ILE A 221 -5.68 22.75 17.09
CA ILE A 221 -4.93 23.99 16.82
C ILE A 221 -5.20 25.09 17.88
N PRO A 222 -6.45 25.34 18.33
CA PRO A 222 -6.71 26.35 19.36
C PRO A 222 -6.05 26.03 20.72
N LYS A 223 -5.58 24.79 20.91
CA LYS A 223 -4.85 24.34 22.11
C LYS A 223 -3.32 24.38 21.91
N GLY A 224 -2.84 24.92 20.79
CA GLY A 224 -1.43 24.96 20.42
C GLY A 224 -0.90 23.65 19.81
N ASN A 225 -1.76 22.71 19.41
CA ASN A 225 -1.30 21.47 18.77
C ASN A 225 -1.27 21.60 17.23
N PHE A 226 -0.07 21.65 16.68
CA PHE A 226 0.23 21.71 15.24
C PHE A 226 0.89 20.43 14.74
N SER A 227 0.56 19.29 15.35
CA SER A 227 1.07 17.99 14.93
C SER A 227 0.64 17.66 13.50
N LEU A 228 1.56 17.04 12.74
CA LEU A 228 1.35 16.63 11.35
C LEU A 228 0.98 15.15 11.31
N ARG A 229 -0.14 14.81 10.68
CA ARG A 229 -0.45 13.43 10.29
C ARG A 229 -0.01 13.20 8.85
N LEU A 230 0.86 12.23 8.62
CA LEU A 230 1.26 11.74 7.30
C LEU A 230 0.64 10.36 7.07
N LYS A 231 -0.19 10.25 6.05
CA LYS A 231 -0.91 9.03 5.66
C LYS A 231 -0.11 8.18 4.69
N SER A 232 -0.29 6.86 4.77
CA SER A 232 0.32 5.90 3.84
C SER A 232 1.83 6.12 3.64
N VAL A 233 2.62 5.99 4.71
CA VAL A 233 4.06 6.28 4.70
C VAL A 233 4.82 5.42 3.69
N ARG A 234 5.73 6.03 2.93
CA ARG A 234 6.60 5.42 1.92
C ARG A 234 8.05 5.33 2.39
N THR A 235 8.86 4.51 1.72
CA THR A 235 10.32 4.42 1.93
C THR A 235 11.04 5.75 1.73
N GLU A 236 10.61 6.54 0.76
CA GLU A 236 11.13 7.87 0.43
C GLU A 236 10.81 8.93 1.51
N ASP A 237 9.75 8.73 2.30
CA ASP A 237 9.36 9.62 3.39
C ASP A 237 10.34 9.53 4.57
N LYS A 238 11.26 8.56 4.55
CA LYS A 238 12.34 8.48 5.54
C LYS A 238 13.15 9.78 5.50
N GLY A 239 13.27 10.43 6.65
CA GLY A 239 13.97 11.69 6.74
C GLY A 239 13.82 12.36 8.09
N VAL A 240 14.26 13.61 8.13
CA VAL A 240 14.13 14.50 9.28
C VAL A 240 13.09 15.55 8.92
N TYR A 241 12.07 15.66 9.75
CA TYR A 241 11.00 16.63 9.62
C TYR A 241 11.16 17.70 10.69
N MET A 242 10.95 18.96 10.33
CA MET A 242 11.03 20.10 11.22
C MET A 242 9.71 20.86 11.20
N CYS A 243 9.11 21.04 12.37
CA CYS A 243 8.05 21.98 12.62
C CYS A 243 8.67 23.33 12.97
N GLN A 244 8.31 24.38 12.26
CA GLN A 244 8.76 25.75 12.52
C GLN A 244 7.56 26.63 12.78
N VAL A 245 7.58 27.33 13.91
CA VAL A 245 6.47 28.16 14.40
C VAL A 245 6.96 29.61 14.52
N PHE A 246 6.19 30.53 13.94
CA PHE A 246 6.39 31.97 14.04
C PHE A 246 5.20 32.62 14.75
N ALA A 247 5.49 33.39 15.79
CA ALA A 247 4.51 34.13 16.57
C ALA A 247 5.00 35.56 16.84
N GLY A 248 4.61 36.51 16.00
CA GLY A 248 5.20 37.86 15.99
C GLY A 248 6.71 37.82 15.79
N ASP A 249 7.47 38.44 16.68
CA ASP A 249 8.95 38.46 16.65
C ASP A 249 9.59 37.16 17.19
N LEU A 250 8.79 36.21 17.69
CA LEU A 250 9.29 34.96 18.26
C LEU A 250 9.30 33.84 17.22
N SER A 251 10.38 33.06 17.18
CA SER A 251 10.47 31.84 16.37
C SER A 251 11.05 30.68 17.16
N ALA A 252 10.49 29.51 16.95
CA ALA A 252 10.95 28.27 17.58
C ALA A 252 10.67 27.08 16.68
N ASN A 253 11.40 25.99 16.88
CA ASN A 253 11.26 24.79 16.07
C ASN A 253 11.31 23.51 16.91
N ALA A 254 10.80 22.43 16.32
CA ALA A 254 10.97 21.10 16.84
C ALA A 254 11.21 20.13 15.67
N THR A 255 12.08 19.15 15.88
CA THR A 255 12.42 18.15 14.86
C THR A 255 11.90 16.78 15.25
N GLY A 256 11.41 16.04 14.27
CA GLY A 256 10.99 14.65 14.38
C GLY A 256 11.73 13.81 13.34
N VAL A 257 12.32 12.70 13.75
CA VAL A 257 13.04 11.80 12.84
C VAL A 257 12.16 10.59 12.53
N LEU A 258 11.84 10.41 11.25
CA LEU A 258 11.13 9.22 10.79
C LEU A 258 12.14 8.13 10.41
N LYS A 259 12.31 7.14 11.28
CA LYS A 259 13.15 5.97 11.01
C LYS A 259 12.27 4.82 10.53
N GLN A 260 12.46 4.38 9.29
CA GLN A 260 11.74 3.21 8.78
C GLN A 260 12.14 1.94 9.55
N MET A 261 11.13 1.17 9.98
CA MET A 261 11.29 -0.23 10.40
C MET A 261 10.35 -1.13 9.58
N GLY A 262 10.90 -1.73 8.54
CA GLY A 262 10.45 -3.01 7.98
C GLY A 262 9.10 -3.06 7.26
N LEU A 263 8.88 -4.22 6.62
CA LEU A 263 7.59 -4.64 6.07
C LEU A 263 6.55 -4.70 7.22
N SER A 264 5.31 -4.29 6.95
CA SER A 264 4.22 -4.45 7.93
C SER A 264 4.03 -5.93 8.33
N VAL A 265 3.40 -6.19 9.47
CA VAL A 265 3.12 -7.58 9.92
C VAL A 265 2.41 -8.38 8.83
N SER A 266 1.43 -7.78 8.15
CA SER A 266 0.71 -8.43 7.04
C SER A 266 1.62 -8.75 5.86
N HIS A 267 2.53 -7.85 5.48
CA HIS A 267 3.52 -8.09 4.43
C HIS A 267 4.49 -9.23 4.81
N ILE A 268 4.93 -9.28 6.07
CA ILE A 268 5.76 -10.39 6.58
C ILE A 268 5.01 -11.72 6.50
N MET A 269 3.72 -11.73 6.86
CA MET A 269 2.88 -12.92 6.78
C MET A 269 2.72 -13.41 5.33
N VAL A 270 2.50 -12.51 4.36
CA VAL A 270 2.44 -12.87 2.92
C VAL A 270 3.74 -13.54 2.49
N LEU A 271 4.90 -12.97 2.86
CA LEU A 271 6.22 -13.55 2.53
C LEU A 271 6.38 -14.96 3.14
N ILE A 272 6.03 -15.12 4.41
CA ILE A 272 6.09 -16.42 5.11
C ILE A 272 5.21 -17.44 4.41
N PHE A 273 3.97 -17.08 4.04
CA PHE A 273 3.09 -17.99 3.33
C PHE A 273 3.61 -18.36 1.95
N CYS A 274 4.16 -17.42 1.16
CA CYS A 274 4.76 -17.74 -0.14
C CYS A 274 5.96 -18.70 -0.03
N ILE A 275 6.84 -18.48 0.95
CA ILE A 275 7.99 -19.36 1.23
C ILE A 275 7.48 -20.74 1.70
N THR A 276 6.49 -20.77 2.59
CA THR A 276 5.92 -22.01 3.12
C THR A 276 5.19 -22.81 2.04
N ALA A 277 4.43 -22.16 1.15
CA ALA A 277 3.78 -22.80 0.01
C ALA A 277 4.81 -23.46 -0.90
N SER A 278 5.83 -22.70 -1.31
CA SER A 278 6.91 -23.19 -2.17
C SER A 278 7.69 -24.34 -1.52
N GLY A 279 8.05 -24.19 -0.24
CA GLY A 279 8.74 -25.21 0.54
C GLY A 279 7.89 -26.48 0.71
N SER A 280 6.60 -26.34 0.96
CA SER A 280 5.68 -27.48 1.11
C SER A 280 5.48 -28.25 -0.19
N ALA A 281 5.40 -27.57 -1.34
CA ALA A 281 5.33 -28.21 -2.66
C ALA A 281 6.59 -29.06 -2.92
N LEU A 282 7.78 -28.46 -2.77
CA LEU A 282 9.05 -29.17 -2.98
C LEU A 282 9.26 -30.33 -2.00
N LEU A 283 8.96 -30.12 -0.72
CA LEU A 283 9.13 -31.14 0.32
C LEU A 283 8.21 -32.34 0.07
N LEU A 284 6.91 -32.09 -0.15
CA LEU A 284 5.94 -33.17 -0.39
C LEU A 284 6.24 -33.92 -1.68
N TRP A 285 6.65 -33.22 -2.74
CA TRP A 285 7.14 -33.86 -3.96
C TRP A 285 8.33 -34.78 -3.71
N CYS A 286 9.34 -34.30 -2.97
CA CYS A 286 10.51 -35.09 -2.62
C CYS A 286 10.13 -36.36 -1.83
N LEU A 287 9.23 -36.22 -0.85
CA LEU A 287 8.72 -37.35 -0.06
C LEU A 287 7.97 -38.38 -0.92
N ILE A 288 7.15 -37.91 -1.87
CA ILE A 288 6.45 -38.78 -2.85
C ILE A 288 7.48 -39.50 -3.71
N TYR A 289 8.47 -38.78 -4.25
CA TYR A 289 9.51 -39.37 -5.11
C TYR A 289 10.29 -40.46 -4.38
N CYS A 290 10.80 -40.18 -3.18
CA CYS A 290 11.55 -41.15 -2.37
C CYS A 290 10.71 -42.39 -1.99
N ARG A 291 9.44 -42.21 -1.63
CA ARG A 291 8.54 -43.33 -1.29
C ARG A 291 8.07 -44.11 -2.52
N SER A 292 7.98 -43.48 -3.68
CA SER A 292 7.54 -44.12 -4.94
C SER A 292 8.53 -45.18 -5.44
N GLN A 293 9.78 -45.16 -4.99
CA GLN A 293 10.76 -46.22 -5.30
C GLN A 293 10.45 -47.55 -4.61
N PHE A 294 9.53 -47.57 -3.64
CA PHE A 294 9.15 -48.75 -2.83
C PHE A 294 7.69 -49.21 -3.09
N ILE A 295 7.16 -49.01 -4.31
CA ILE A 295 5.74 -49.27 -4.70
C ILE A 295 5.28 -50.74 -4.53
N THR A 296 6.17 -51.68 -4.21
CA THR A 296 5.81 -53.09 -3.99
C THR A 296 5.11 -53.36 -2.64
N ASP A 297 5.12 -52.41 -1.70
CA ASP A 297 4.46 -52.55 -0.38
C ASP A 297 3.08 -51.84 -0.35
N PRO A 298 1.97 -52.54 -0.02
CA PRO A 298 0.64 -51.94 0.08
C PRO A 298 0.54 -50.79 1.12
N ILE A 299 1.36 -50.81 2.17
CA ILE A 299 1.43 -49.71 3.16
C ILE A 299 2.10 -48.47 2.52
N ALA A 300 3.17 -48.67 1.74
CA ALA A 300 3.83 -47.58 1.02
C ALA A 300 2.89 -46.92 0.00
N THR A 301 2.07 -47.69 -0.70
CA THR A 301 1.07 -47.19 -1.66
C THR A 301 0.02 -46.30 -0.98
N LYS A 302 -0.48 -46.68 0.20
CA LYS A 302 -1.42 -45.84 0.98
C LYS A 302 -0.79 -44.50 1.39
N HIS A 303 0.46 -44.51 1.85
CA HIS A 303 1.17 -43.29 2.22
C HIS A 303 1.43 -42.37 1.02
N VAL A 304 1.82 -42.91 -0.13
CA VAL A 304 2.01 -42.14 -1.37
C VAL A 304 0.71 -41.47 -1.80
N ARG A 305 -0.43 -42.17 -1.68
CA ARG A 305 -1.76 -41.60 -1.96
C ARG A 305 -2.10 -40.43 -1.03
N THR A 306 -1.90 -40.60 0.28
CA THR A 306 -2.11 -39.52 1.27
C THR A 306 -1.21 -38.32 1.01
N LEU A 307 0.08 -38.56 0.72
CA LEU A 307 1.03 -37.51 0.37
C LEU A 307 0.62 -36.79 -0.92
N GLY A 308 0.12 -37.51 -1.93
CA GLY A 308 -0.38 -36.94 -3.19
C GLY A 308 -1.57 -35.99 -2.98
N VAL A 309 -2.54 -36.37 -2.14
CA VAL A 309 -3.65 -35.47 -1.76
C VAL A 309 -3.12 -34.27 -1.00
N LEU A 310 -2.24 -34.48 -0.02
CA LEU A 310 -1.64 -33.38 0.75
C LEU A 310 -0.86 -32.41 -0.14
N HIS A 311 -0.14 -32.93 -1.14
CA HIS A 311 0.62 -32.16 -2.11
C HIS A 311 -0.29 -31.32 -3.03
N ALA A 312 -1.46 -31.84 -3.40
CA ALA A 312 -2.42 -31.10 -4.19
C ALA A 312 -3.11 -29.98 -3.39
N PHE A 313 -3.41 -30.18 -2.10
CA PHE A 313 -4.16 -29.20 -1.31
C PHE A 313 -3.29 -28.22 -0.53
N LEU A 314 -2.25 -28.68 0.19
CA LEU A 314 -1.55 -27.86 1.18
C LEU A 314 -0.88 -26.61 0.57
N PRO A 315 -0.06 -26.71 -0.49
CA PRO A 315 0.57 -25.52 -1.08
C PRO A 315 -0.45 -24.52 -1.62
N ASN A 316 -1.56 -25.01 -2.17
CA ASN A 316 -2.61 -24.18 -2.77
C ASN A 316 -3.47 -23.47 -1.72
N ILE A 317 -3.79 -24.13 -0.60
CA ILE A 317 -4.47 -23.49 0.53
C ILE A 317 -3.58 -22.40 1.13
N ILE A 318 -2.26 -22.65 1.25
CA ILE A 318 -1.32 -21.64 1.75
C ILE A 318 -1.25 -20.45 0.78
N MET A 319 -1.18 -20.69 -0.53
CA MET A 319 -1.23 -19.61 -1.54
C MET A 319 -2.54 -18.84 -1.49
N PHE A 320 -3.69 -19.51 -1.31
CA PHE A 320 -4.98 -18.85 -1.11
C PHE A 320 -4.92 -17.87 0.07
N VAL A 321 -4.39 -18.29 1.22
CA VAL A 321 -4.24 -17.39 2.39
C VAL A 321 -3.30 -16.22 2.10
N ALA A 322 -2.21 -16.45 1.36
CA ALA A 322 -1.30 -15.39 0.93
C ALA A 322 -2.01 -14.34 0.05
N PHE A 323 -2.84 -14.78 -0.90
CA PHE A 323 -3.61 -13.90 -1.77
C PHE A 323 -4.73 -13.15 -1.02
N VAL A 324 -5.39 -13.79 -0.05
CA VAL A 324 -6.36 -13.09 0.82
C VAL A 324 -5.69 -11.97 1.58
N LEU A 325 -4.51 -12.22 2.18
CA LEU A 325 -3.77 -11.20 2.91
C LEU A 325 -3.29 -10.08 1.98
N TRP A 326 -2.79 -10.43 0.79
CA TRP A 326 -2.46 -9.45 -0.25
C TRP A 326 -3.64 -8.55 -0.58
N GLY A 327 -4.83 -9.12 -0.76
CA GLY A 327 -6.04 -8.36 -1.07
C GLY A 327 -6.51 -7.43 0.05
N VAL A 328 -6.31 -7.82 1.31
CA VAL A 328 -6.64 -6.97 2.47
C VAL A 328 -5.66 -5.80 2.60
N THR A 329 -4.39 -5.99 2.24
CA THR A 329 -3.36 -4.96 2.40
C THR A 329 -3.28 -4.03 1.20
N GLU A 330 -3.14 -4.60 0.01
CA GLU A 330 -2.59 -3.87 -1.14
C GLU A 330 -3.26 -4.21 -2.48
N GLY A 331 -3.94 -5.37 -2.57
CA GLY A 331 -4.52 -5.95 -3.78
C GLY A 331 -5.85 -5.33 -4.19
N PHE A 332 -6.19 -5.42 -5.49
CA PHE A 332 -7.52 -5.00 -5.93
C PHE A 332 -8.56 -6.07 -5.58
N LEU A 333 -9.80 -5.65 -5.32
CA LEU A 333 -10.87 -6.58 -4.94
C LEU A 333 -11.11 -7.65 -6.03
N TYR A 334 -11.19 -7.25 -7.30
CA TYR A 334 -11.40 -8.19 -8.41
C TYR A 334 -10.21 -9.12 -8.65
N GLU A 335 -8.99 -8.62 -8.51
CA GLU A 335 -7.75 -9.39 -8.62
C GLU A 335 -7.71 -10.48 -7.53
N THR A 336 -7.97 -10.07 -6.29
CA THR A 336 -7.96 -10.95 -5.12
C THR A 336 -8.99 -12.04 -5.24
N VAL A 337 -10.24 -11.70 -5.57
CA VAL A 337 -11.34 -12.67 -5.67
C VAL A 337 -11.06 -13.71 -6.76
N SER A 338 -10.59 -13.28 -7.94
CA SER A 338 -10.23 -14.19 -9.03
C SER A 338 -9.08 -15.12 -8.66
N CYS A 339 -7.96 -14.59 -8.14
CA CYS A 339 -6.81 -15.41 -7.73
C CYS A 339 -7.16 -16.37 -6.59
N CYS A 340 -7.96 -15.93 -5.61
CA CYS A 340 -8.38 -16.76 -4.49
C CYS A 340 -9.26 -17.95 -4.94
N ALA A 341 -10.23 -17.70 -5.83
CA ALA A 341 -11.09 -18.77 -6.35
C ALA A 341 -10.27 -19.84 -7.08
N LEU A 342 -9.35 -19.41 -7.95
CA LEU A 342 -8.42 -20.29 -8.63
C LEU A 342 -7.67 -21.20 -7.64
N TYR A 343 -7.06 -20.67 -6.58
CA TYR A 343 -6.30 -21.49 -5.63
C TYR A 343 -7.15 -22.44 -4.77
N ILE A 344 -8.44 -22.13 -4.55
CA ILE A 344 -9.39 -23.06 -3.91
C ILE A 344 -9.71 -24.23 -4.85
N GLN A 345 -9.82 -23.96 -6.15
CA GLN A 345 -10.29 -24.90 -7.16
C GLN A 345 -9.19 -25.81 -7.67
N ARG A 346 -8.00 -25.26 -7.87
CA ARG A 346 -6.78 -25.89 -8.39
C ARG A 346 -6.42 -27.28 -7.85
N PRO A 347 -6.63 -27.63 -6.56
CA PRO A 347 -6.43 -29.00 -6.10
C PRO A 347 -7.24 -30.04 -6.89
N LEU A 348 -8.42 -29.70 -7.41
CA LEU A 348 -9.26 -30.59 -8.21
C LEU A 348 -8.59 -30.93 -9.56
N MET A 349 -8.12 -29.93 -10.32
CA MET A 349 -7.30 -30.15 -11.52
C MET A 349 -6.05 -31.00 -11.24
N LEU A 350 -5.35 -30.72 -10.14
CA LEU A 350 -4.13 -31.46 -9.80
C LEU A 350 -4.43 -32.93 -9.47
N ILE A 351 -5.56 -33.21 -8.82
CA ILE A 351 -6.02 -34.57 -8.55
C ILE A 351 -6.38 -35.30 -9.84
N TYR A 352 -7.02 -34.61 -10.79
CA TYR A 352 -7.37 -35.18 -12.09
C TYR A 352 -6.12 -35.67 -12.86
N VAL A 353 -5.03 -34.91 -12.81
CA VAL A 353 -3.76 -35.25 -13.49
C VAL A 353 -2.86 -36.17 -12.63
N ALA A 354 -3.15 -36.35 -11.35
CA ALA A 354 -2.27 -37.03 -10.42
C ALA A 354 -2.09 -38.52 -10.78
N PRO A 355 -0.85 -38.99 -11.05
CA PRO A 355 -0.59 -40.37 -11.46
C PRO A 355 -0.76 -41.39 -10.32
N TYR A 356 -0.93 -40.94 -9.08
CA TYR A 356 -1.01 -41.78 -7.87
C TYR A 356 -2.40 -41.80 -7.23
N LEU A 357 -3.35 -41.05 -7.79
CA LEU A 357 -4.73 -40.97 -7.33
C LEU A 357 -5.61 -41.65 -8.38
N GLU A 358 -6.16 -42.80 -8.03
CA GLU A 358 -7.14 -43.50 -8.88
C GLU A 358 -8.54 -42.94 -8.61
N HIS A 359 -9.28 -42.68 -9.69
CA HIS A 359 -10.74 -42.60 -9.70
C HIS A 359 -11.37 -41.40 -8.94
N MET A 360 -10.93 -40.18 -9.22
CA MET A 360 -11.70 -38.98 -8.90
C MET A 360 -12.34 -38.43 -10.19
N SER A 361 -13.67 -38.49 -10.20
CA SER A 361 -14.63 -38.39 -11.30
C SER A 361 -14.53 -37.16 -12.21
N ASP A 362 -14.95 -37.29 -13.47
CA ASP A 362 -15.27 -36.21 -14.43
C ASP A 362 -16.14 -35.09 -13.84
N LEU A 363 -16.99 -35.43 -12.87
CA LEU A 363 -17.84 -34.50 -12.12
C LEU A 363 -17.02 -33.44 -11.36
N ALA A 364 -15.79 -33.74 -10.94
CA ALA A 364 -14.92 -32.78 -10.25
C ALA A 364 -14.50 -31.65 -11.20
N LEU A 365 -14.10 -31.98 -12.43
CA LEU A 365 -13.71 -31.03 -13.46
C LEU A 365 -14.89 -30.16 -13.91
N GLN A 366 -16.08 -30.75 -14.06
CA GLN A 366 -17.30 -30.00 -14.37
C GLN A 366 -17.71 -29.05 -13.23
N SER A 367 -17.59 -29.49 -11.98
CA SER A 367 -17.87 -28.65 -10.81
C SER A 367 -16.87 -27.51 -10.65
N GLU A 368 -15.61 -27.75 -11.03
CA GLU A 368 -14.55 -26.75 -11.01
C GLU A 368 -14.81 -25.65 -12.04
N TYR A 369 -15.05 -26.03 -13.30
CA TYR A 369 -15.43 -25.11 -14.37
C TYR A 369 -16.66 -24.26 -13.98
N PHE A 370 -17.70 -24.89 -13.45
CA PHE A 370 -18.92 -24.21 -13.03
C PHE A 370 -18.68 -23.18 -11.92
N LEU A 371 -17.93 -23.54 -10.88
CA LEU A 371 -17.67 -22.63 -9.77
C LEU A 371 -16.83 -21.44 -10.23
N GLU A 372 -15.91 -21.64 -11.18
CA GLU A 372 -15.05 -20.55 -11.66
C GLU A 372 -15.83 -19.55 -12.52
N ILE A 373 -16.71 -20.04 -13.40
CA ILE A 373 -17.71 -19.23 -14.12
C ILE A 373 -18.47 -18.32 -13.15
N VAL A 374 -19.03 -18.90 -12.08
CA VAL A 374 -19.87 -18.15 -11.14
C VAL A 374 -19.06 -17.02 -10.49
N VAL A 375 -17.84 -17.32 -10.05
CA VAL A 375 -16.95 -16.30 -9.48
C VAL A 375 -16.62 -15.25 -10.53
N TYR A 376 -16.15 -15.65 -11.71
CA TYR A 376 -15.75 -14.74 -12.77
C TYR A 376 -16.88 -13.78 -13.19
N SER A 377 -18.09 -14.30 -13.40
CA SER A 377 -19.28 -13.51 -13.70
C SER A 377 -19.63 -12.53 -12.58
N SER A 378 -19.54 -12.95 -11.31
CA SER A 378 -19.84 -12.08 -10.18
C SER A 378 -18.89 -10.88 -10.10
N VAL A 379 -17.60 -11.10 -10.40
CA VAL A 379 -16.58 -10.04 -10.39
C VAL A 379 -16.76 -9.09 -11.58
N ILE A 380 -17.02 -9.60 -12.79
CA ILE A 380 -17.33 -8.76 -13.97
C ILE A 380 -18.58 -7.93 -13.70
N PHE A 381 -19.64 -8.56 -13.19
CA PHE A 381 -20.88 -7.86 -12.88
C PHE A 381 -20.68 -6.76 -11.84
N SER A 382 -19.89 -7.02 -10.79
CA SER A 382 -19.52 -6.01 -9.80
C SER A 382 -18.78 -4.82 -10.42
N LYS A 383 -17.83 -5.08 -11.33
CA LYS A 383 -17.12 -4.03 -12.08
C LYS A 383 -18.08 -3.24 -12.97
N ALA A 384 -18.93 -3.93 -13.74
CA ALA A 384 -19.91 -3.33 -14.64
C ALA A 384 -20.91 -2.46 -13.87
N LEU A 385 -21.38 -2.90 -12.70
CA LEU A 385 -22.26 -2.14 -11.81
C LEU A 385 -21.59 -0.85 -11.32
N GLY A 386 -20.29 -0.91 -10.99
CA GLY A 386 -19.51 0.27 -10.58
C GLY A 386 -19.36 1.31 -11.70
N THR A 387 -19.31 0.88 -12.96
CA THR A 387 -19.20 1.77 -14.13
C THR A 387 -20.54 2.10 -14.78
N MET A 388 -21.66 1.59 -14.26
CA MET A 388 -23.00 1.75 -14.87
C MET A 388 -23.40 3.20 -15.13
N VAL A 389 -22.97 4.14 -14.28
CA VAL A 389 -23.31 5.56 -14.39
C VAL A 389 -22.78 6.20 -15.69
N HIS A 390 -21.77 5.59 -16.32
CA HIS A 390 -21.11 6.14 -17.51
C HIS A 390 -21.59 5.50 -18.82
N TYR A 391 -22.45 4.47 -18.77
CA TYR A 391 -23.01 3.83 -19.96
C TYR A 391 -24.31 4.47 -20.42
N ASP A 392 -24.61 4.33 -21.72
CA ASP A 392 -25.90 4.66 -22.31
C ASP A 392 -27.03 3.77 -21.73
N ASP A 393 -28.27 4.26 -21.75
CA ASP A 393 -29.42 3.57 -21.16
C ASP A 393 -29.63 2.15 -21.75
N PHE A 394 -29.37 1.99 -23.05
CA PHE A 394 -29.46 0.69 -23.71
C PHE A 394 -28.45 -0.32 -23.16
N ASP A 395 -27.21 0.11 -22.93
CA ASP A 395 -26.13 -0.74 -22.45
C ASP A 395 -26.34 -1.16 -20.99
N ARG A 396 -26.87 -0.26 -20.16
CA ARG A 396 -27.26 -0.57 -18.77
C ARG A 396 -28.29 -1.69 -18.71
N VAL A 397 -29.34 -1.59 -19.53
CA VAL A 397 -30.40 -2.60 -19.61
C VAL A 397 -29.83 -3.94 -20.10
N MET A 398 -28.95 -3.91 -21.12
CA MET A 398 -28.30 -5.10 -21.63
C MET A 398 -27.40 -5.79 -20.60
N ILE A 399 -26.65 -5.04 -19.77
CA ILE A 399 -25.84 -5.61 -18.68
C ILE A 399 -26.73 -6.35 -17.69
N ILE A 400 -27.81 -5.72 -17.22
CA ILE A 400 -28.73 -6.31 -16.22
C ILE A 400 -29.39 -7.57 -16.77
N ILE A 401 -29.89 -7.52 -18.02
CA ILE A 401 -30.52 -8.68 -18.66
C ILE A 401 -29.51 -9.81 -18.82
N THR A 402 -28.31 -9.52 -19.35
CA THR A 402 -27.28 -10.54 -19.60
C THR A 402 -26.84 -11.20 -18.29
N ALA A 403 -26.61 -10.42 -17.23
CA ALA A 403 -26.27 -10.94 -15.91
C ALA A 403 -27.41 -11.78 -15.32
N GLY A 404 -28.66 -11.34 -15.44
CA GLY A 404 -29.83 -12.08 -15.00
C GLY A 404 -29.98 -13.44 -15.71
N VAL A 405 -29.73 -13.48 -17.02
CA VAL A 405 -29.73 -14.72 -17.81
C VAL A 405 -28.59 -15.64 -17.37
N ILE A 406 -27.37 -15.12 -17.17
CA ILE A 406 -26.24 -15.92 -16.68
C ILE A 406 -26.56 -16.55 -15.31
N ILE A 407 -27.10 -15.76 -14.36
CA ILE A 407 -27.47 -16.25 -13.03
C ILE A 407 -28.53 -17.35 -13.14
N LEU A 408 -29.56 -17.14 -13.96
CA LEU A 408 -30.62 -18.13 -14.18
C LEU A 408 -30.05 -19.44 -14.73
N LEU A 409 -29.22 -19.36 -15.77
CA LEU A 409 -28.59 -20.54 -16.37
C LEU A 409 -27.66 -21.26 -15.38
N CYS A 410 -26.91 -20.51 -14.56
CA CYS A 410 -26.06 -21.09 -13.52
C CYS A 410 -26.89 -21.83 -12.46
N VAL A 411 -28.04 -21.28 -12.04
CA VAL A 411 -28.93 -21.95 -11.08
C VAL A 411 -29.49 -23.23 -11.67
N ILE A 412 -29.92 -23.23 -12.94
CA ILE A 412 -30.43 -24.43 -13.62
C ILE A 412 -29.33 -25.49 -13.71
N TYR A 413 -28.12 -25.11 -14.10
CA TYR A 413 -26.99 -26.03 -14.21
C TYR A 413 -26.55 -26.58 -12.83
N PHE A 414 -26.59 -25.75 -11.79
CA PHE A 414 -26.32 -26.20 -10.41
C PHE A 414 -27.35 -27.23 -9.93
N ILE A 415 -28.64 -27.00 -10.23
CA ILE A 415 -29.70 -27.97 -9.93
C ILE A 415 -29.42 -29.29 -10.66
N TYR A 416 -29.01 -29.25 -11.93
CA TYR A 416 -28.59 -30.44 -12.67
C TYR A 416 -27.46 -31.20 -11.97
N LEU A 417 -26.36 -30.52 -11.60
CA LEU A 417 -25.23 -31.13 -10.89
C LEU A 417 -25.66 -31.76 -9.54
N LEU A 418 -26.59 -31.13 -8.82
CA LEU A 418 -27.14 -31.69 -7.58
C LEU A 418 -28.01 -32.92 -7.83
N THR A 419 -28.76 -32.96 -8.93
CA THR A 419 -29.61 -34.11 -9.28
C THR A 419 -28.80 -35.30 -9.80
N GLU A 420 -27.72 -35.06 -10.54
CA GLU A 420 -26.79 -36.10 -11.00
C GLU A 420 -26.14 -36.85 -9.84
N LYS A 421 -25.79 -36.13 -8.78
CA LYS A 421 -25.25 -36.74 -7.55
C LYS A 421 -26.26 -37.62 -6.79
N LYS A 422 -27.56 -37.43 -6.99
CA LYS A 422 -28.64 -38.14 -6.26
C LYS A 422 -29.13 -39.41 -6.97
N GLU A 423 -28.84 -39.57 -8.25
CA GLU A 423 -29.44 -40.62 -9.08
C GLU A 423 -28.86 -42.02 -8.85
N MET A 424 -27.82 -42.15 -8.01
CA MET A 424 -27.30 -43.44 -7.58
C MET A 424 -28.28 -44.25 -6.68
N SER A 425 -29.54 -43.81 -6.48
CA SER A 425 -30.48 -44.49 -5.55
C SER A 425 -31.92 -44.75 -6.02
N CYS A 426 -32.41 -44.24 -7.16
CA CYS A 426 -33.81 -44.45 -7.57
C CYS A 426 -33.95 -44.74 -9.08
N HIS A 427 -34.13 -46.01 -9.43
CA HIS A 427 -34.20 -46.47 -10.82
C HIS A 427 -35.66 -46.71 -11.24
N GLY A 428 -36.22 -45.85 -12.11
CA GLY A 428 -37.55 -46.00 -12.71
C GLY A 428 -37.61 -45.43 -14.13
N GLN A 429 -38.45 -46.00 -15.00
CA GLN A 429 -38.46 -45.69 -16.45
C GLN A 429 -38.88 -44.23 -16.78
N ILE A 430 -39.66 -43.60 -15.90
CA ILE A 430 -40.04 -42.17 -16.01
C ILE A 430 -38.88 -41.26 -15.56
N SER A 431 -38.05 -41.70 -14.61
CA SER A 431 -36.86 -40.92 -14.21
C SER A 431 -35.85 -40.88 -15.35
N GLU A 432 -35.59 -41.99 -16.03
CA GLU A 432 -34.65 -42.02 -17.18
C GLU A 432 -35.05 -41.08 -18.33
N TRP A 433 -36.34 -41.00 -18.66
CA TRP A 433 -36.82 -40.11 -19.73
C TRP A 433 -36.67 -38.63 -19.35
N ILE A 434 -37.03 -38.27 -18.12
CA ILE A 434 -36.86 -36.91 -17.58
C ILE A 434 -35.37 -36.57 -17.52
N TRP A 435 -34.54 -37.52 -17.09
CA TRP A 435 -33.11 -37.33 -16.94
C TRP A 435 -32.45 -37.10 -18.30
N GLY A 436 -32.76 -37.90 -19.31
CA GLY A 436 -32.25 -37.68 -20.67
C GLY A 436 -32.61 -36.30 -21.24
N LYS A 437 -33.79 -35.74 -20.89
CA LYS A 437 -34.13 -34.35 -21.24
C LYS A 437 -33.33 -33.32 -20.45
N LEU A 438 -33.14 -33.56 -19.16
CA LEU A 438 -32.38 -32.67 -18.28
C LEU A 438 -30.89 -32.61 -18.67
N THR A 439 -30.28 -33.73 -19.05
CA THR A 439 -28.90 -33.81 -19.56
C THR A 439 -28.72 -33.01 -20.84
N VAL A 440 -29.68 -33.06 -21.78
CA VAL A 440 -29.62 -32.26 -23.01
C VAL A 440 -29.71 -30.76 -22.71
N VAL A 441 -30.56 -30.37 -21.77
CA VAL A 441 -30.67 -28.97 -21.32
C VAL A 441 -29.38 -28.52 -20.63
N ALA A 442 -28.80 -29.33 -19.76
CA ALA A 442 -27.55 -29.03 -19.08
C ALA A 442 -26.38 -28.89 -20.07
N ALA A 443 -26.30 -29.76 -21.08
CA ALA A 443 -25.33 -29.65 -22.16
C ALA A 443 -25.50 -28.32 -22.92
N PHE A 444 -26.73 -27.95 -23.28
CA PHE A 444 -27.01 -26.67 -23.95
C PHE A 444 -26.57 -25.47 -23.12
N ILE A 445 -26.83 -25.50 -21.81
CA ILE A 445 -26.39 -24.46 -20.88
C ILE A 445 -24.87 -24.36 -20.87
N ALA A 446 -24.15 -25.48 -20.78
CA ALA A 446 -22.69 -25.52 -20.79
C ALA A 446 -22.07 -24.93 -22.08
N PHE A 447 -22.77 -24.95 -23.22
CA PHE A 447 -22.32 -24.31 -24.47
C PHE A 447 -22.60 -22.80 -24.51
N ILE A 448 -23.74 -22.36 -23.99
CA ILE A 448 -24.15 -20.95 -24.04
C ILE A 448 -23.38 -20.12 -23.01
N LEU A 449 -23.14 -20.68 -21.83
CA LEU A 449 -22.63 -19.96 -20.68
C LEU A 449 -21.30 -19.23 -20.96
N PRO A 450 -20.24 -19.85 -21.53
CA PRO A 450 -19.00 -19.12 -21.83
C PRO A 450 -19.19 -17.99 -22.85
N SER A 451 -20.08 -18.17 -23.84
CA SER A 451 -20.36 -17.10 -24.81
C SER A 451 -21.03 -15.89 -24.15
N LEU A 452 -21.98 -16.13 -23.25
CA LEU A 452 -22.60 -15.06 -22.47
C LEU A 452 -21.60 -14.34 -21.55
N HIS A 453 -20.60 -15.05 -21.03
CA HIS A 453 -19.56 -14.44 -20.20
C HIS A 453 -18.66 -13.50 -21.00
N VAL A 454 -18.23 -13.92 -22.20
CA VAL A 454 -17.46 -13.05 -23.10
C VAL A 454 -18.29 -11.84 -23.51
N THR A 455 -19.60 -12.01 -23.73
CA THR A 455 -20.51 -10.89 -23.99
C THR A 455 -20.64 -9.95 -22.80
N LEU A 456 -20.81 -10.48 -21.57
CA LEU A 456 -20.89 -9.66 -20.36
C LEU A 456 -19.60 -8.85 -20.17
N LEU A 457 -18.43 -9.48 -20.37
CA LEU A 457 -17.14 -8.80 -20.36
C LEU A 457 -17.10 -7.69 -21.41
N TYR A 458 -17.50 -7.96 -22.64
CA TYR A 458 -17.46 -7.01 -23.74
C TYR A 458 -18.35 -5.78 -23.47
N ILE A 459 -19.58 -5.98 -22.95
CA ILE A 459 -20.47 -4.90 -22.55
C ILE A 459 -19.91 -4.13 -21.35
N ALA A 460 -19.31 -4.83 -20.37
CA ALA A 460 -18.69 -4.22 -19.19
C ALA A 460 -17.47 -3.32 -19.50
N PHE A 461 -16.94 -3.37 -20.73
CA PHE A 461 -15.84 -2.51 -21.18
C PHE A 461 -16.28 -1.53 -22.29
N GLY A 462 -17.59 -1.25 -22.41
CA GLY A 462 -18.11 -0.14 -23.22
C GLY A 462 -18.14 -0.41 -24.72
N ALA A 463 -17.98 -1.66 -25.13
CA ALA A 463 -18.21 -2.06 -26.49
C ALA A 463 -19.57 -2.76 -26.51
N ALA A 464 -20.63 -2.15 -27.03
CA ALA A 464 -21.96 -2.79 -27.00
C ALA A 464 -22.22 -3.63 -28.25
N ARG A 465 -21.82 -3.10 -29.42
CA ARG A 465 -22.20 -3.66 -30.73
C ARG A 465 -21.53 -4.99 -31.06
N GLY A 466 -20.29 -5.20 -30.64
CA GLY A 466 -19.58 -6.47 -30.87
C GLY A 466 -19.98 -7.61 -29.92
N GLY A 467 -20.53 -7.30 -28.75
CA GLY A 467 -20.89 -8.29 -27.72
C GLY A 467 -22.12 -9.07 -28.13
N VAL A 468 -23.01 -8.42 -28.90
CA VAL A 468 -24.18 -9.05 -29.53
C VAL A 468 -23.77 -10.05 -30.60
N PHE A 469 -22.76 -9.74 -31.42
CA PHE A 469 -22.24 -10.71 -32.40
C PHE A 469 -21.60 -11.91 -31.70
N VAL A 470 -20.84 -11.69 -30.63
CA VAL A 470 -20.26 -12.77 -29.83
C VAL A 470 -21.34 -13.64 -29.17
N ALA A 471 -22.37 -13.03 -28.56
CA ALA A 471 -23.46 -13.73 -27.87
C ALA A 471 -24.28 -14.66 -28.77
N ILE A 472 -24.37 -14.35 -30.06
CA ILE A 472 -25.23 -15.08 -31.01
C ILE A 472 -24.39 -16.05 -31.84
N ILE A 473 -23.26 -15.61 -32.41
CA ILE A 473 -22.51 -16.40 -33.38
C ILE A 473 -21.76 -17.54 -32.70
N PHE A 474 -21.09 -17.28 -31.58
CA PHE A 474 -20.25 -18.27 -30.91
C PHE A 474 -21.03 -19.47 -30.38
N PRO A 475 -22.13 -19.30 -29.61
CA PRO A 475 -22.83 -20.45 -29.06
C PRO A 475 -23.56 -21.26 -30.15
N ILE A 476 -24.05 -20.61 -31.21
CA ILE A 476 -24.63 -21.33 -32.36
C ILE A 476 -23.56 -22.15 -33.08
N SER A 477 -22.39 -21.57 -33.33
CA SER A 477 -21.30 -22.25 -34.02
C SER A 477 -20.77 -23.44 -33.20
N PHE A 478 -20.62 -23.27 -31.88
CA PHE A 478 -20.24 -24.35 -30.97
C PHE A 478 -21.27 -25.47 -30.88
N PHE A 479 -22.55 -25.11 -30.76
CA PHE A 479 -23.64 -26.07 -30.68
C PHE A 479 -23.74 -26.92 -31.95
N VAL A 480 -23.65 -26.30 -33.13
CA VAL A 480 -23.64 -27.01 -34.42
C VAL A 480 -22.43 -27.96 -34.51
N SER A 481 -21.25 -27.50 -34.10
CA SER A 481 -20.03 -28.30 -34.11
C SER A 481 -20.13 -29.55 -33.21
N PHE A 482 -20.69 -29.42 -32.00
CA PHE A 482 -20.90 -30.54 -31.08
C PHE A 482 -21.92 -31.57 -31.59
N PHE A 483 -23.05 -31.14 -32.16
CA PHE A 483 -24.02 -32.07 -32.76
C PHE A 483 -23.44 -32.84 -33.95
N CYS A 484 -22.62 -32.19 -34.77
CA CYS A 484 -21.88 -32.87 -35.84
C CYS A 484 -20.92 -33.94 -35.27
N LEU A 485 -20.28 -33.71 -34.13
CA LEU A 485 -19.42 -34.69 -33.45
C LEU A 485 -20.22 -35.92 -32.97
N VAL A 486 -21.37 -35.69 -32.32
CA VAL A 486 -22.22 -36.76 -31.75
C VAL A 486 -22.82 -37.64 -32.84
N ASP A 487 -23.26 -37.07 -33.97
CA ASP A 487 -23.81 -37.87 -35.08
C ASP A 487 -22.72 -38.63 -35.87
N LEU A 488 -21.49 -38.12 -35.93
CA LEU A 488 -20.36 -38.82 -36.56
C LEU A 488 -19.82 -39.99 -35.72
N ASN A 489 -20.04 -39.97 -34.40
CA ASN A 489 -19.72 -41.07 -33.47
C ASN A 489 -20.57 -42.33 -33.70
N LYS A 490 -21.65 -42.26 -34.49
CA LYS A 490 -22.46 -43.43 -34.91
C LYS A 490 -21.86 -44.16 -36.13
N GLY A 491 -20.79 -43.62 -36.74
CA GLY A 491 -20.08 -44.17 -37.91
C GLY A 491 -18.75 -44.85 -37.57
N LYS A 492 -18.19 -45.66 -38.51
CA LYS A 492 -16.97 -46.46 -38.36
C LYS A 492 -15.77 -45.68 -37.76
N PHE A 493 -14.98 -46.33 -36.91
CA PHE A 493 -13.80 -45.87 -36.16
C PHE A 493 -12.88 -44.80 -36.83
N CYS A 494 -12.68 -44.84 -38.15
CA CYS A 494 -11.83 -43.87 -38.88
C CYS A 494 -12.52 -42.49 -39.08
N SER A 495 -13.86 -42.42 -39.10
CA SER A 495 -14.60 -41.14 -39.15
C SER A 495 -14.63 -40.42 -37.80
N VAL A 496 -14.50 -41.17 -36.70
CA VAL A 496 -14.54 -40.63 -35.32
C VAL A 496 -13.30 -39.82 -34.99
N LEU A 497 -12.11 -40.32 -35.33
CA LEU A 497 -10.85 -39.60 -35.06
C LEU A 497 -10.74 -38.31 -35.89
N LEU A 498 -11.16 -38.36 -37.17
CA LEU A 498 -11.18 -37.19 -38.05
C LEU A 498 -12.20 -36.14 -37.57
N SER A 499 -13.38 -36.59 -37.13
CA SER A 499 -14.42 -35.73 -36.54
C SER A 499 -13.94 -35.06 -35.26
N LYS A 500 -13.31 -35.81 -34.35
CA LYS A 500 -12.70 -35.28 -33.11
C LYS A 500 -11.62 -34.25 -33.42
N THR A 501 -10.68 -34.59 -34.31
CA THR A 501 -9.60 -33.67 -34.70
C THR A 501 -10.16 -32.40 -35.34
N ALA A 502 -11.17 -32.49 -36.20
CA ALA A 502 -11.82 -31.34 -36.81
C ALA A 502 -12.55 -30.47 -35.78
N TRP A 503 -13.26 -31.07 -34.82
CA TRP A 503 -13.99 -30.36 -33.77
C TRP A 503 -13.05 -29.59 -32.83
N ILE A 504 -11.93 -30.19 -32.42
CA ILE A 504 -10.94 -29.48 -31.62
C ILE A 504 -10.25 -28.38 -32.43
N THR A 505 -9.87 -28.66 -33.69
CA THR A 505 -9.22 -27.64 -34.54
C THR A 505 -10.15 -26.44 -34.74
N PHE A 506 -11.43 -26.70 -34.99
CA PHE A 506 -12.48 -25.68 -35.07
C PHE A 506 -12.55 -24.88 -33.76
N THR A 507 -12.55 -25.54 -32.61
CA THR A 507 -12.65 -24.84 -31.33
C THR A 507 -11.40 -24.03 -31.00
N PHE A 508 -10.21 -24.53 -31.35
CA PHE A 508 -8.96 -23.79 -31.20
C PHE A 508 -8.98 -22.51 -32.04
N ILE A 509 -9.46 -22.59 -33.29
CA ILE A 509 -9.64 -21.41 -34.15
C ILE A 509 -10.62 -20.43 -33.49
N MET A 510 -11.76 -20.92 -32.98
CA MET A 510 -12.73 -20.06 -32.28
C MET A 510 -12.12 -19.40 -31.04
N MET A 511 -11.29 -20.11 -30.26
CA MET A 511 -10.57 -19.54 -29.13
C MET A 511 -9.62 -18.41 -29.57
N VAL A 512 -8.84 -18.62 -30.65
CA VAL A 512 -7.97 -17.57 -31.20
C VAL A 512 -8.77 -16.34 -31.62
N VAL A 513 -9.95 -16.54 -32.23
CA VAL A 513 -10.84 -15.43 -32.62
C VAL A 513 -11.39 -14.70 -31.39
N VAL A 514 -11.82 -15.42 -30.33
CA VAL A 514 -12.24 -14.77 -29.07
C VAL A 514 -11.10 -13.94 -28.50
N ILE A 515 -9.87 -14.47 -28.48
CA ILE A 515 -8.70 -13.80 -27.91
C ILE A 515 -8.35 -12.53 -28.71
N ASP A 516 -8.26 -12.62 -30.04
CA ASP A 516 -8.02 -11.47 -30.93
C ASP A 516 -9.08 -10.38 -30.71
N PHE A 517 -10.34 -10.80 -30.55
CA PHE A 517 -11.44 -9.89 -30.28
C PHE A 517 -11.34 -9.25 -28.89
N CYS A 518 -11.02 -10.02 -27.84
CA CYS A 518 -10.78 -9.51 -26.49
C CYS A 518 -9.63 -8.50 -26.46
N ILE A 519 -8.53 -8.77 -27.16
CA ILE A 519 -7.38 -7.86 -27.27
C ILE A 519 -7.79 -6.53 -27.92
N LYS A 520 -8.45 -6.59 -29.09
CA LYS A 520 -8.90 -5.38 -29.82
C LYS A 520 -9.88 -4.53 -29.03
N THR A 521 -10.73 -5.16 -28.24
CA THR A 521 -11.76 -4.45 -27.46
C THR A 521 -11.16 -3.70 -26.30
N MET A 522 -10.21 -4.31 -25.61
CA MET A 522 -9.66 -3.78 -24.37
C MET A 522 -8.38 -2.96 -24.57
N GLU A 523 -7.99 -2.70 -25.81
CA GLU A 523 -6.84 -1.84 -26.17
C GLU A 523 -6.95 -0.41 -25.62
N ASN A 524 -8.19 0.06 -25.36
CA ASN A 524 -8.49 1.39 -24.83
C ASN A 524 -8.42 1.51 -23.29
N GLU A 525 -8.47 0.40 -22.53
CA GLU A 525 -8.52 0.35 -21.06
C GLU A 525 -7.23 -0.29 -20.49
N LYS A 526 -6.11 0.44 -20.61
CA LYS A 526 -4.75 -0.12 -20.65
C LYS A 526 -4.23 -0.80 -19.38
N ASP A 527 -4.72 -0.44 -18.19
CA ASP A 527 -4.08 -0.89 -16.93
C ASP A 527 -4.74 -2.13 -16.31
N PHE A 528 -5.99 -2.42 -16.66
CA PHE A 528 -6.76 -3.54 -16.08
C PHE A 528 -7.16 -4.60 -17.11
N ALA A 529 -7.15 -4.26 -18.41
CA ALA A 529 -7.53 -5.16 -19.50
C ALA A 529 -6.76 -6.47 -19.51
N ALA A 530 -5.43 -6.42 -19.30
CA ALA A 530 -4.57 -7.58 -19.48
C ALA A 530 -4.91 -8.74 -18.54
N GLY A 531 -5.24 -8.46 -17.27
CA GLY A 531 -5.67 -9.50 -16.33
C GLY A 531 -6.98 -10.18 -16.73
N TRP A 532 -7.93 -9.42 -17.30
CA TRP A 532 -9.19 -9.96 -17.82
C TRP A 532 -9.00 -10.82 -19.07
N ILE A 533 -8.04 -10.47 -19.94
CA ILE A 533 -7.66 -11.33 -21.09
C ILE A 533 -7.16 -12.67 -20.58
N CYS A 534 -6.18 -12.67 -19.67
CA CYS A 534 -5.59 -13.89 -19.13
C CYS A 534 -6.64 -14.78 -18.46
N THR A 535 -7.56 -14.19 -17.70
CA THR A 535 -8.66 -14.93 -17.04
C THR A 535 -9.62 -15.55 -18.07
N THR A 536 -9.95 -14.81 -19.14
CA THR A 536 -10.82 -15.31 -20.22
C THR A 536 -10.17 -16.46 -20.99
N VAL A 537 -8.87 -16.35 -21.28
CA VAL A 537 -8.08 -17.41 -21.94
C VAL A 537 -8.10 -18.70 -21.11
N PHE A 538 -7.85 -18.57 -19.81
CA PHE A 538 -7.87 -19.70 -18.88
C PHE A 538 -9.23 -20.38 -18.82
N GLN A 539 -10.30 -19.59 -18.66
CA GLN A 539 -11.68 -20.09 -18.62
C GLN A 539 -12.05 -20.87 -19.89
N GLN A 540 -11.62 -20.38 -21.05
CA GLN A 540 -11.87 -21.03 -22.33
C GLN A 540 -11.10 -22.34 -22.47
N ALA A 541 -9.86 -22.40 -21.97
CA ALA A 541 -9.07 -23.63 -21.95
C ALA A 541 -9.69 -24.68 -21.02
N LEU A 542 -10.16 -24.29 -19.83
CA LEU A 542 -10.84 -25.21 -18.91
C LEU A 542 -12.16 -25.75 -19.45
N TRP A 543 -12.98 -24.89 -20.07
CA TRP A 543 -14.21 -25.31 -20.74
C TRP A 543 -13.95 -26.39 -21.78
N MET A 544 -12.87 -26.24 -22.54
CA MET A 544 -12.48 -27.19 -23.57
C MET A 544 -12.13 -28.56 -23.03
N ILE A 545 -11.41 -28.60 -21.91
CA ILE A 545 -11.08 -29.85 -21.23
C ILE A 545 -12.37 -30.49 -20.69
N ALA A 546 -13.27 -29.69 -20.11
CA ALA A 546 -14.54 -30.19 -19.57
C ALA A 546 -15.45 -30.82 -20.63
N ILE A 547 -15.57 -30.22 -21.83
CA ILE A 547 -16.35 -30.82 -22.93
C ILE A 547 -15.64 -32.05 -23.49
N TYR A 548 -14.33 -32.00 -23.68
CA TYR A 548 -13.57 -33.13 -24.21
C TYR A 548 -13.79 -34.39 -23.35
N ASN A 549 -13.74 -34.25 -22.01
CA ASN A 549 -13.95 -35.37 -21.10
C ASN A 549 -15.35 -35.95 -21.15
N HIS A 550 -16.38 -35.10 -21.30
CA HIS A 550 -17.77 -35.58 -21.42
C HIS A 550 -18.01 -36.49 -22.63
N SER A 551 -17.10 -36.48 -23.62
CA SER A 551 -17.25 -37.22 -24.89
C SER A 551 -16.47 -38.55 -24.98
N ASN A 552 -15.63 -38.88 -23.99
CA ASN A 552 -14.71 -40.02 -24.04
C ASN A 552 -14.71 -40.80 -22.71
N GLU A 553 -15.06 -42.08 -22.74
CA GLU A 553 -15.05 -42.96 -21.55
C GLU A 553 -13.68 -43.60 -21.24
N ASP A 554 -12.70 -43.58 -22.14
CA ASP A 554 -11.39 -44.20 -21.89
C ASP A 554 -10.22 -43.31 -22.34
N LEU A 555 -9.54 -42.71 -21.36
CA LEU A 555 -8.36 -41.87 -21.56
C LEU A 555 -7.15 -42.48 -20.84
N ASP A 556 -6.34 -43.25 -21.56
CA ASP A 556 -5.10 -43.82 -21.03
C ASP A 556 -3.89 -42.94 -21.40
N LEU A 557 -3.77 -41.77 -20.75
CA LEU A 557 -2.60 -40.91 -20.90
C LEU A 557 -1.38 -41.61 -20.28
N THR A 558 -0.29 -41.77 -21.04
CA THR A 558 0.93 -42.46 -20.59
C THR A 558 1.40 -41.90 -19.24
N LEU A 559 1.66 -42.81 -18.28
CA LEU A 559 2.05 -42.49 -16.91
C LEU A 559 3.20 -41.47 -16.80
N THR A 560 4.13 -41.48 -17.75
CA THR A 560 5.24 -40.53 -17.84
C THR A 560 4.77 -39.09 -18.05
N PHE A 561 3.81 -38.86 -18.95
CA PHE A 561 3.27 -37.51 -19.21
C PHE A 561 2.42 -37.01 -18.03
N LYS A 562 1.63 -37.89 -17.38
CA LYS A 562 0.90 -37.54 -16.15
C LYS A 562 1.85 -37.04 -15.05
N LYS A 563 3.00 -37.69 -14.85
CA LYS A 563 4.01 -37.28 -13.86
C LYS A 563 4.59 -35.90 -14.15
N ILE A 564 4.97 -35.63 -15.41
CA ILE A 564 5.56 -34.33 -15.81
C ILE A 564 4.53 -33.21 -15.65
N LEU A 565 3.32 -33.42 -16.14
CA LEU A 565 2.26 -32.43 -16.08
C LEU A 565 1.84 -32.14 -14.64
N TYR A 566 1.71 -33.19 -13.82
CA TYR A 566 1.45 -33.04 -12.39
C TYR A 566 2.58 -32.26 -11.70
N ALA A 567 3.86 -32.51 -12.01
CA ALA A 567 4.99 -31.74 -11.46
C ALA A 567 4.94 -30.25 -11.86
N LEU A 568 4.66 -29.97 -13.14
CA LEU A 568 4.56 -28.62 -13.67
C LEU A 568 3.48 -27.81 -12.93
N GLY A 569 2.29 -28.40 -12.75
CA GLY A 569 1.20 -27.75 -12.02
C GLY A 569 1.47 -27.64 -10.52
N SER A 570 1.78 -28.76 -9.85
CA SER A 570 1.89 -28.79 -8.38
C SER A 570 3.11 -28.07 -7.81
N ILE A 571 4.21 -27.97 -8.58
CA ILE A 571 5.44 -27.29 -8.17
C ILE A 571 5.65 -26.02 -9.00
N GLY A 572 5.80 -26.17 -10.31
CA GLY A 572 6.28 -25.09 -11.19
C GLY A 572 5.43 -23.82 -11.09
N VAL A 573 4.11 -23.98 -11.22
CA VAL A 573 3.20 -22.84 -11.17
C VAL A 573 3.03 -22.27 -9.75
N VAL A 574 3.09 -23.09 -8.68
CA VAL A 574 3.10 -22.59 -7.29
C VAL A 574 4.32 -21.71 -7.05
N LEU A 575 5.51 -22.17 -7.45
CA LEU A 575 6.76 -21.45 -7.27
C LEU A 575 6.75 -20.13 -8.06
N LEU A 576 6.29 -20.16 -9.31
CA LEU A 576 6.20 -18.96 -10.15
C LEU A 576 5.29 -17.91 -9.53
N ASN A 577 4.09 -18.32 -9.10
CA ASN A 577 3.12 -17.39 -8.53
C ASN A 577 3.52 -16.89 -7.14
N ALA A 578 4.15 -17.72 -6.31
CA ALA A 578 4.75 -17.31 -5.05
C ALA A 578 5.87 -16.28 -5.29
N ALA A 579 6.77 -16.53 -6.25
CA ALA A 579 7.84 -15.61 -6.61
C ALA A 579 7.31 -14.28 -7.15
N ALA A 580 6.28 -14.33 -8.00
CA ALA A 580 5.63 -13.13 -8.52
C ALA A 580 5.02 -12.28 -7.40
N LEU A 581 4.25 -12.90 -6.49
CA LEU A 581 3.64 -12.19 -5.36
C LEU A 581 4.69 -11.62 -4.39
N MET A 582 5.75 -12.37 -4.07
CA MET A 582 6.85 -11.88 -3.24
C MET A 582 7.56 -10.69 -3.90
N THR A 583 7.84 -10.79 -5.21
CA THR A 583 8.53 -9.74 -5.96
C THR A 583 7.69 -8.48 -6.03
N GLU A 584 6.40 -8.62 -6.32
CA GLU A 584 5.46 -7.49 -6.37
C GLU A 584 5.38 -6.79 -5.03
N MET A 585 5.24 -7.55 -3.94
CA MET A 585 5.19 -7.00 -2.60
C MET A 585 6.47 -6.23 -2.26
N ILE A 586 7.65 -6.83 -2.50
CA ILE A 586 8.93 -6.17 -2.22
C ILE A 586 9.08 -4.90 -3.07
N LEU A 587 8.79 -4.96 -4.37
CA LEU A 587 8.92 -3.81 -5.26
C LEU A 587 7.96 -2.69 -4.87
N LYS A 588 6.71 -3.00 -4.52
CA LYS A 588 5.74 -2.00 -4.05
C LYS A 588 6.18 -1.35 -2.75
N THR A 589 6.71 -2.14 -1.80
CA THR A 589 7.24 -1.58 -0.55
C THR A 589 8.47 -0.70 -0.75
N VAL A 590 9.30 -0.99 -1.77
CA VAL A 590 10.54 -0.23 -2.04
C VAL A 590 10.28 1.01 -2.88
N ASN A 591 9.48 0.89 -3.94
CA ASN A 591 9.28 1.94 -4.95
C ASN A 591 8.01 2.78 -4.72
N GLY A 592 7.11 2.37 -3.82
CA GLY A 592 5.83 3.05 -3.58
C GLY A 592 4.75 2.78 -4.63
N GLU A 593 5.09 2.13 -5.74
CA GLU A 593 4.19 1.81 -6.85
C GLU A 593 4.23 0.33 -7.22
N ARG A 594 3.14 -0.18 -7.81
CA ARG A 594 3.05 -1.56 -8.30
C ARG A 594 3.95 -1.76 -9.51
N ALA A 595 4.68 -2.88 -9.54
CA ALA A 595 5.52 -3.25 -10.67
C ALA A 595 4.70 -3.99 -11.74
N VAL A 596 3.79 -4.85 -11.30
CA VAL A 596 2.79 -5.52 -12.13
C VAL A 596 1.43 -4.92 -11.77
N GLY A 597 0.84 -4.15 -12.70
CA GLY A 597 -0.44 -3.46 -12.45
C GLY A 597 -1.55 -4.39 -11.97
N ASP A 598 -1.68 -5.57 -12.58
CA ASP A 598 -2.66 -6.61 -12.25
C ASP A 598 -1.99 -7.99 -12.17
N LEU A 599 -1.95 -8.59 -10.98
CA LEU A 599 -1.27 -9.88 -10.76
C LEU A 599 -1.95 -11.05 -11.48
N ARG A 600 -3.21 -10.90 -11.91
CA ARG A 600 -3.89 -11.91 -12.74
C ARG A 600 -3.14 -12.21 -14.03
N ILE A 601 -2.36 -11.25 -14.54
CA ILE A 601 -1.51 -11.46 -15.72
C ILE A 601 -0.55 -12.63 -15.50
N VAL A 602 0.11 -12.69 -14.34
CA VAL A 602 1.06 -13.77 -14.05
C VAL A 602 0.33 -15.04 -13.65
N VAL A 603 -0.64 -14.91 -12.73
CA VAL A 603 -1.37 -16.05 -12.15
C VAL A 603 -2.17 -16.80 -13.21
N PHE A 604 -3.01 -16.14 -13.99
CA PHE A 604 -3.84 -16.81 -14.99
C PHE A 604 -3.06 -17.21 -16.25
N SER A 605 -1.97 -16.52 -16.61
CA SER A 605 -1.14 -16.96 -17.74
C SER A 605 -0.39 -18.26 -17.41
N SER A 606 0.15 -18.39 -16.20
CA SER A 606 0.83 -19.62 -15.78
C SER A 606 -0.13 -20.81 -15.70
N GLU A 607 -1.35 -20.60 -15.24
CA GLU A 607 -2.40 -21.63 -15.24
C GLU A 607 -2.91 -21.95 -16.65
N SER A 608 -3.04 -20.96 -17.53
CA SER A 608 -3.39 -21.18 -18.94
C SER A 608 -2.36 -22.07 -19.64
N ILE A 609 -1.07 -21.88 -19.35
CA ILE A 609 -0.01 -22.74 -19.88
C ILE A 609 -0.18 -24.18 -19.36
N PHE A 610 -0.46 -24.35 -18.07
CA PHE A 610 -0.69 -25.67 -17.48
C PHE A 610 -1.92 -26.37 -18.10
N THR A 611 -3.05 -25.68 -18.21
CA THR A 611 -4.29 -26.27 -18.77
C THR A 611 -4.20 -26.51 -20.27
N LEU A 612 -3.58 -25.61 -21.04
CA LEU A 612 -3.32 -25.85 -22.46
C LEU A 612 -2.37 -27.03 -22.67
N SER A 613 -1.36 -27.21 -21.81
CA SER A 613 -0.49 -28.38 -21.85
C SER A 613 -1.26 -29.68 -21.61
N LEU A 614 -2.21 -29.67 -20.65
CA LEU A 614 -3.14 -30.79 -20.45
C LEU A 614 -3.99 -31.04 -21.71
N LEU A 615 -4.63 -30.00 -22.25
CA LEU A 615 -5.47 -30.09 -23.45
C LEU A 615 -4.70 -30.67 -24.64
N ILE A 616 -3.46 -30.22 -24.87
CA ILE A 616 -2.58 -30.75 -25.93
C ILE A 616 -2.28 -32.23 -25.70
N LEU A 617 -2.00 -32.63 -24.46
CA LEU A 617 -1.75 -34.04 -24.14
C LEU A 617 -3.00 -34.92 -24.33
N LEU A 618 -4.18 -34.41 -24.00
CA LEU A 618 -5.47 -35.06 -24.30
C LEU A 618 -5.67 -35.24 -25.82
N MET A 619 -5.21 -34.27 -26.60
CA MET A 619 -5.33 -34.28 -28.06
C MET A 619 -4.43 -35.29 -28.75
N PHE A 620 -3.16 -35.35 -28.35
CA PHE A 620 -2.15 -36.13 -29.08
C PHE A 620 -1.76 -37.44 -28.38
N GLY A 621 -2.20 -37.68 -27.15
CA GLY A 621 -1.90 -38.88 -26.38
C GLY A 621 -2.52 -40.18 -26.90
N CYS A 622 -3.46 -40.10 -27.85
CA CYS A 622 -4.22 -41.25 -28.36
C CYS A 622 -3.58 -41.91 -29.61
N TYR A 623 -2.27 -42.16 -29.60
CA TYR A 623 -1.60 -43.00 -30.62
C TYR A 623 -1.05 -44.31 -30.03
N PRO A 624 -1.90 -45.30 -29.68
CA PRO A 624 -1.45 -46.68 -29.58
C PRO A 624 -1.57 -47.39 -30.93
N HIS A 625 -0.40 -47.66 -31.52
CA HIS A 625 -0.04 -48.93 -32.17
C HIS A 625 -0.65 -49.45 -33.48
N SER A 626 -1.67 -48.86 -34.12
CA SER A 626 -2.34 -49.60 -35.22
C SER A 626 -2.40 -49.01 -36.64
N CYS A 627 -1.95 -47.78 -36.92
CA CYS A 627 -2.15 -47.22 -38.27
C CYS A 627 -0.91 -46.74 -39.05
N LEU A 628 0.27 -46.62 -38.44
CA LEU A 628 1.50 -46.44 -39.21
C LEU A 628 2.65 -47.15 -38.51
N SER A 629 3.18 -48.18 -39.16
CA SER A 629 4.49 -48.76 -38.86
C SER A 629 5.57 -47.72 -39.16
N PHE A 630 5.80 -46.80 -38.22
CA PHE A 630 7.07 -46.10 -38.07
C PHE A 630 7.87 -46.78 -36.95
N PRO A 631 9.21 -46.91 -37.09
CA PRO A 631 10.01 -47.57 -36.07
C PRO A 631 9.99 -46.75 -34.78
N VAL A 632 9.81 -47.49 -33.69
CA VAL A 632 9.75 -47.06 -32.30
C VAL A 632 10.94 -46.17 -31.92
N GLY A 633 10.69 -45.05 -31.25
CA GLY A 633 11.72 -44.42 -30.41
C GLY A 633 11.83 -42.89 -30.35
N LEU A 634 10.96 -42.09 -30.97
CA LEU A 634 10.97 -40.63 -30.80
C LEU A 634 9.54 -40.06 -30.62
N PRO A 635 9.35 -39.03 -29.76
CA PRO A 635 8.17 -38.17 -29.87
C PRO A 635 8.17 -37.54 -31.27
N SER A 636 6.99 -37.35 -31.87
CA SER A 636 6.95 -36.78 -33.22
C SER A 636 7.70 -35.44 -33.25
N PRO A 637 8.54 -35.17 -34.26
CA PRO A 637 9.28 -33.90 -34.34
C PRO A 637 8.32 -32.71 -34.31
N VAL A 638 7.07 -32.89 -34.78
CA VAL A 638 5.98 -31.91 -34.71
C VAL A 638 5.58 -31.59 -33.25
N PHE A 639 5.58 -32.58 -32.35
CA PHE A 639 5.21 -32.41 -30.94
C PHE A 639 6.27 -31.61 -30.16
N VAL A 640 7.55 -31.86 -30.42
CA VAL A 640 8.66 -31.09 -29.84
C VAL A 640 8.71 -29.68 -30.44
N PHE A 641 8.51 -29.55 -31.75
CA PHE A 641 8.45 -28.24 -32.41
C PHE A 641 7.28 -27.40 -31.92
N TRP A 642 6.11 -28.00 -31.62
CA TRP A 642 4.94 -27.28 -31.12
C TRP A 642 5.04 -26.90 -29.65
N ILE A 643 5.63 -27.73 -28.79
CA ILE A 643 5.91 -27.33 -27.40
C ILE A 643 6.92 -26.18 -27.40
N VAL A 644 7.96 -26.25 -28.22
CA VAL A 644 8.94 -25.16 -28.40
C VAL A 644 8.28 -23.91 -28.98
N PHE A 645 7.35 -24.04 -29.94
CA PHE A 645 6.63 -22.92 -30.55
C PHE A 645 5.59 -22.29 -29.61
N VAL A 646 4.89 -23.08 -28.79
CA VAL A 646 3.93 -22.56 -27.78
C VAL A 646 4.69 -21.91 -26.63
N LEU A 647 5.82 -22.46 -26.20
CA LEU A 647 6.71 -21.83 -25.23
C LEU A 647 7.38 -20.57 -25.82
N SER A 648 7.76 -20.55 -27.10
CA SER A 648 8.32 -19.36 -27.75
C SER A 648 7.26 -18.29 -27.99
N SER A 649 6.03 -18.66 -28.36
CA SER A 649 4.90 -17.74 -28.53
C SER A 649 4.42 -17.17 -27.18
N SER A 650 4.51 -17.96 -26.11
CA SER A 650 4.23 -17.49 -24.74
C SER A 650 5.35 -16.57 -24.22
N CYS A 651 6.61 -16.82 -24.58
CA CYS A 651 7.73 -15.89 -24.38
C CYS A 651 7.59 -14.62 -25.21
N GLU A 652 7.13 -14.71 -26.46
CA GLU A 652 6.88 -13.55 -27.32
C GLU A 652 5.68 -12.75 -26.83
N CYS A 653 4.58 -13.35 -26.39
CA CYS A 653 3.47 -12.62 -25.78
C CYS A 653 3.87 -11.97 -24.45
N SER A 654 4.53 -12.71 -23.55
CA SER A 654 5.02 -12.16 -22.27
C SER A 654 6.09 -11.07 -22.49
N GLY A 655 6.94 -11.26 -23.49
CA GLY A 655 7.97 -10.33 -23.95
C GLY A 655 7.40 -9.11 -24.68
N LEU A 656 6.38 -9.24 -25.53
CA LEU A 656 5.68 -8.14 -26.20
C LEU A 656 4.89 -7.29 -25.21
N PHE A 657 4.28 -7.90 -24.18
CA PHE A 657 3.62 -7.16 -23.09
C PHE A 657 4.65 -6.43 -22.20
N LEU A 658 5.81 -7.03 -21.90
CA LEU A 658 6.90 -6.35 -21.17
C LEU A 658 7.57 -5.25 -22.01
N VAL A 659 7.89 -5.51 -23.28
CA VAL A 659 8.50 -4.55 -24.21
C VAL A 659 7.54 -3.39 -24.51
N SER A 660 6.23 -3.65 -24.65
CA SER A 660 5.20 -2.59 -24.77
C SER A 660 5.08 -1.71 -23.51
N SER A 661 5.42 -2.25 -22.33
CA SER A 661 5.44 -1.52 -21.06
C SER A 661 6.74 -0.73 -20.89
N ILE A 662 7.88 -1.27 -21.38
CA ILE A 662 9.19 -0.62 -21.42
C ILE A 662 9.23 0.51 -22.46
N ASP A 663 8.65 0.32 -23.64
CA ASP A 663 8.53 1.35 -24.68
C ASP A 663 7.64 2.51 -24.22
N ARG A 664 6.61 2.25 -23.40
CA ARG A 664 5.78 3.30 -22.78
C ARG A 664 6.53 4.12 -21.74
N LEU A 665 7.41 3.49 -20.93
CA LEU A 665 8.35 4.21 -20.07
C LEU A 665 9.34 5.08 -20.87
N HIS A 666 9.66 4.67 -22.11
CA HIS A 666 10.54 5.41 -22.99
C HIS A 666 9.85 6.53 -23.77
N ILE A 667 8.54 6.41 -24.04
CA ILE A 667 7.72 7.41 -24.75
C ILE A 667 7.16 8.48 -23.80
N HIS A 668 6.68 8.10 -22.60
CA HIS A 668 6.17 9.08 -21.62
C HIS A 668 7.28 10.00 -21.07
N HIS A 669 8.52 9.52 -21.06
CA HIS A 669 9.70 10.27 -20.62
C HIS A 669 10.38 11.08 -21.76
N ARG A 670 9.98 10.87 -23.02
CA ARG A 670 10.50 11.61 -24.19
C ARG A 670 9.76 12.93 -24.43
N LEU A 671 8.58 13.11 -23.83
CA LEU A 671 7.81 14.35 -23.89
C LEU A 671 8.13 15.34 -22.77
N HIS A 672 8.94 14.96 -21.76
CA HIS A 672 9.19 15.81 -20.58
C HIS A 672 10.66 16.04 -20.17
N HIS A 673 11.64 15.81 -21.04
CA HIS A 673 13.02 16.23 -20.76
C HIS A 673 13.72 16.81 -21.99
N GLN A 674 13.62 18.13 -22.14
CA GLN A 674 14.83 18.93 -22.35
C GLN A 674 15.32 19.37 -20.97
N HIS A 675 16.61 19.09 -20.72
CA HIS A 675 17.44 19.44 -19.56
C HIS A 675 17.63 18.46 -18.38
N PHE A 676 18.92 18.25 -18.10
CA PHE A 676 19.63 17.71 -16.93
C PHE A 676 19.80 16.19 -16.67
N SER A 677 20.98 15.73 -17.12
CA SER A 677 22.03 14.88 -16.49
C SER A 677 21.73 13.66 -15.59
N ARG A 678 22.21 12.50 -16.07
CA ARG A 678 23.19 11.58 -15.42
C ARG A 678 22.83 10.99 -14.03
N HIS A 679 21.78 10.16 -13.97
CA HIS A 679 21.70 9.07 -12.99
C HIS A 679 21.34 7.74 -13.67
N ARG A 680 22.07 6.66 -13.33
CA ARG A 680 21.80 5.29 -13.78
C ARG A 680 20.44 4.85 -13.23
N ARG A 681 19.52 4.43 -14.10
CA ARG A 681 18.13 4.10 -13.77
C ARG A 681 17.98 2.65 -13.25
N PRO A 682 17.27 2.41 -12.14
CA PRO A 682 17.04 1.06 -11.57
C PRO A 682 15.99 0.22 -12.32
N SER A 683 15.08 0.81 -13.11
CA SER A 683 13.97 0.10 -13.79
C SER A 683 14.42 -0.90 -14.88
N LEU A 684 15.53 -0.62 -15.57
CA LEU A 684 16.10 -1.55 -16.57
C LEU A 684 16.65 -2.82 -15.93
N THR A 685 17.09 -2.73 -14.67
CA THR A 685 17.62 -3.85 -13.87
C THR A 685 16.51 -4.83 -13.49
N ILE A 686 15.28 -4.34 -13.29
CA ILE A 686 14.14 -5.13 -12.81
C ILE A 686 13.57 -6.03 -13.91
N ALA A 687 13.42 -5.50 -15.14
CA ALA A 687 13.07 -6.31 -16.30
C ALA A 687 14.12 -7.41 -16.55
N TYR A 688 15.41 -7.09 -16.40
CA TYR A 688 16.50 -8.04 -16.50
C TYR A 688 16.50 -9.10 -15.37
N ILE A 689 16.05 -8.74 -14.16
CA ILE A 689 15.95 -9.67 -13.03
C ILE A 689 14.73 -10.58 -13.17
N LEU A 690 13.55 -10.08 -13.56
CA LEU A 690 12.36 -10.88 -13.84
C LEU A 690 12.59 -11.82 -15.02
N ASP A 691 13.19 -11.32 -16.11
CA ASP A 691 13.59 -12.14 -17.25
C ASP A 691 14.68 -13.16 -16.84
N SER A 692 15.63 -12.79 -15.99
CA SER A 692 16.62 -13.74 -15.43
C SER A 692 16.01 -14.79 -14.50
N ILE A 693 14.99 -14.45 -13.70
CA ILE A 693 14.29 -15.38 -12.79
C ILE A 693 13.41 -16.33 -13.60
N ILE A 694 12.65 -15.81 -14.57
CA ILE A 694 11.84 -16.62 -15.50
C ILE A 694 12.74 -17.54 -16.32
N ASN A 695 13.84 -17.02 -16.89
CA ASN A 695 14.81 -17.85 -17.61
C ASN A 695 15.52 -18.86 -16.71
N LYS A 696 15.79 -18.55 -15.43
CA LYS A 696 16.35 -19.51 -14.46
C LYS A 696 15.33 -20.55 -14.00
N LEU A 697 14.05 -20.19 -13.85
CA LEU A 697 12.98 -21.14 -13.53
C LEU A 697 12.64 -22.04 -14.73
N LEU A 698 12.68 -21.50 -15.95
CA LEU A 698 12.63 -22.29 -17.18
C LEU A 698 13.87 -23.17 -17.33
N LEU A 699 15.06 -22.67 -16.97
CA LEU A 699 16.28 -23.47 -16.93
C LEU A 699 16.17 -24.59 -15.89
N ILE A 700 15.57 -24.34 -14.72
CA ILE A 700 15.29 -25.37 -13.71
C ILE A 700 14.25 -26.37 -14.23
N ALA A 701 13.21 -25.92 -14.93
CA ALA A 701 12.23 -26.80 -15.57
C ALA A 701 12.88 -27.64 -16.69
N CYS A 702 13.78 -27.06 -17.48
CA CYS A 702 14.61 -27.74 -18.48
C CYS A 702 15.61 -28.71 -17.84
N ILE A 703 16.25 -28.34 -16.73
CA ILE A 703 17.17 -29.21 -15.97
C ILE A 703 16.38 -30.36 -15.34
N CYS A 704 15.19 -30.10 -14.80
CA CYS A 704 14.28 -31.16 -14.34
C CYS A 704 13.90 -32.08 -15.50
N LEU A 705 13.52 -31.55 -16.67
CA LEU A 705 13.26 -32.33 -17.88
C LEU A 705 14.48 -33.16 -18.34
N LEU A 706 15.69 -32.61 -18.23
CA LEU A 706 16.97 -33.29 -18.56
C LEU A 706 17.35 -34.37 -17.53
N LEU A 707 16.99 -34.18 -16.26
CA LEU A 707 17.22 -35.17 -15.19
C LEU A 707 16.27 -36.38 -15.27
N PHE A 708 15.24 -36.33 -16.13
CA PHE A 708 14.26 -37.40 -16.34
C PHE A 708 14.47 -38.23 -17.62
N HIS A 709 15.55 -37.99 -18.40
CA HIS A 709 15.81 -38.74 -19.64
C HIS A 709 17.00 -39.70 -19.50
N GLU A 710 16.80 -40.97 -19.86
CA GLU A 710 17.86 -41.98 -19.84
C GLU A 710 19.05 -41.59 -20.74
N PRO A 711 20.27 -42.04 -20.42
CA PRO A 711 21.51 -41.58 -21.05
C PRO A 711 21.73 -42.03 -22.51
N SER A 712 20.72 -42.59 -23.18
CA SER A 712 20.86 -43.17 -24.54
C SER A 712 20.39 -42.26 -25.68
N GLN A 713 19.84 -41.06 -25.43
CA GLN A 713 19.31 -40.16 -26.47
C GLN A 713 19.86 -38.72 -26.42
N TYR A 714 21.18 -38.57 -26.30
CA TYR A 714 21.86 -37.27 -26.13
C TYR A 714 21.90 -36.32 -27.35
N LEU A 715 21.28 -36.62 -28.50
CA LEU A 715 21.60 -35.89 -29.74
C LEU A 715 20.59 -34.83 -30.21
N LEU A 716 19.39 -34.69 -29.63
CA LEU A 716 18.37 -33.78 -30.20
C LEU A 716 17.99 -32.55 -29.37
N ILE A 717 18.38 -32.47 -28.09
CA ILE A 717 17.98 -31.34 -27.21
C ILE A 717 19.03 -30.20 -27.21
N MET A 718 20.19 -30.39 -27.83
CA MET A 718 21.29 -29.41 -27.85
C MET A 718 21.16 -28.27 -28.87
N ILE A 719 20.02 -28.07 -29.54
CA ILE A 719 19.91 -27.07 -30.63
C ILE A 719 19.02 -25.85 -30.29
N VAL A 720 18.26 -25.81 -29.19
CA VAL A 720 17.35 -24.66 -28.93
C VAL A 720 17.76 -23.75 -27.76
N CYS A 721 18.84 -24.06 -27.03
CA CYS A 721 19.42 -23.13 -26.04
C CYS A 721 20.61 -22.33 -26.60
N ASN A 722 20.52 -21.84 -27.84
CA ASN A 722 21.48 -20.87 -28.34
C ASN A 722 20.75 -19.65 -28.91
N CYS A 723 20.96 -18.53 -28.20
CA CYS A 723 20.77 -17.14 -28.64
C CYS A 723 19.36 -16.69 -29.06
N CYS A 724 18.69 -15.98 -28.15
CA CYS A 724 18.57 -14.52 -28.21
C CYS A 724 18.12 -13.97 -26.85
#